data_AF-A0A1Z7YYF9-F1
#
_entry.id   AF-A0A1Z7YYF9-F1
#
_cell.length_a   1.000
_cell.length_b   1.000
_cell.length_c   1.000
_cell.angle_alpha   90.00
_cell.angle_beta   90.00
_cell.angle_gamma   90.00
#
_symmetry.space_group_name_H-M   'P 1'
#
loop_
_entity.id
_entity.type
_entity.pdbx_description
1 polymer ?
#
loop_
_entity_poly.entity_id
_entity_poly.type
_entity_poly.pdbx_seq_one_letter_code
_entity_poly.pdbx_strand_id
1 'polypeptide(L)'
;MVKKIFRLHKDGKTAHSGWFDSGTITSANLSTIITDGKHISTSIPSPFARIDLVKSAFQWVADNGIEGGTAQHKLVSDALDVGQLFFLSNLYPQIDIIEWNPKHRFTSLKNGVHEDLIETLETYWAQDGSIYNFNNVNRLFFILFDKQLVGCTSPSTLFFAAPDANSDNLNMNINRGNDKLLDNIYASLATREWSYIEYIFALSETPNFIKYFTHQGQNEFYNYLQKVKLELQPADRLKVDNINASSISKYEKCHVSGAPNNYCDVLGVPLGLQVHSYHSIADESDFVINSNLSNKKPLVLPFDMYSENLCFTTSDVKWNPETMRNKVPYRNVLSEDQSKIPVLGDEYYWLSIGNFLEDHIVEMPYELNSKKFELCGSKRHLMPLTKTFFEFFKVEDVDELLKISSLSAGGVEVKLEIPIKSGRKILYKKIYGIDDIVKPEIHLAIFPFVKVEDFPVKYNIGIIDGDIGENSNNVIKPIFLKSGNIIESSPEVVRSHGGNQIKSSYRSTESYFDCIQLTINSYNCMVIPKMPIYRSNNVDYTFAIDFGTTNTHIEYKKTGETLQPLKNEMPNTIWASLLSKSAKVDPIYTLNEATFNQEIIPHSIGTEDLSFPVRTALVENKDINYNNERELFKHINNFFLLEKTTIQQHLELTTALKWSNYSKAEDKKRVESYVEYLLSIVYYKVLLSNGKLENTKVIWFYPISMTSFQQGIIEDIWKKTYKKVFGDSANPENITKMAESIAPFYHYHNDKGIIGLSVSIDIGGGSSDISIFDDGMPKVISSFRFAGDAIYGDGYGGSPSVNGFVLAFKDRALEYLNDNSDIEKKEKTKILNNILEVRGKSNDFSSYLFALEKSSNGLFSYSSLIKQEMNIKLTFLLFYASIGFYIAKILKKEGFDVPLNYLFSGTGSKSLRIIDPSPNLDHISSLMKYIAEQVVGVKTNKVVSVLSEIPKEITCKGGLKSTVGNEPSIKYWLGGKENSNLDLLLDTESMARAPKFNEVRDADTNLIVESIEKFYAILDSYFETVNINNVFGIKRKAYDTFKAMRTDHLDDFLKKGIELKVESEGGDSNVPIEESLFFYPLIGVLNKLAFELASKD
;
A
#
# COMPACT_ATOMS: atom_id res chain seq x y z
N MET A 1 70.39 -72.54 37.25
CA MET A 1 69.25 -71.91 36.54
C MET A 1 68.24 -73.00 36.20
N VAL A 2 67.05 -72.95 36.79
CA VAL A 2 65.96 -73.88 36.47
C VAL A 2 65.29 -73.39 35.18
N LYS A 3 65.23 -74.23 34.14
CA LYS A 3 64.58 -73.89 32.87
C LYS A 3 63.10 -73.60 33.12
N LYS A 4 62.66 -72.35 32.90
CA LYS A 4 61.24 -71.98 32.93
C LYS A 4 60.57 -72.51 31.66
N ILE A 5 59.55 -73.35 31.84
CA ILE A 5 58.63 -73.76 30.76
C ILE A 5 57.63 -72.63 30.57
N PHE A 6 57.38 -72.20 29.33
CA PHE A 6 56.40 -71.16 29.03
C PHE A 6 54.98 -71.73 29.18
N ARG A 7 54.15 -71.13 30.03
CA ARG A 7 52.72 -71.48 30.21
C ARG A 7 51.88 -70.22 30.36
N LEU A 8 50.67 -70.26 29.81
CA LEU A 8 49.73 -69.13 29.86
C LEU A 8 48.91 -69.09 31.15
N HIS A 9 48.79 -70.21 31.89
CA HIS A 9 48.04 -70.34 33.15
C HIS A 9 48.95 -70.70 34.34
N LYS A 10 48.46 -70.51 35.57
CA LYS A 10 49.28 -70.62 36.79
C LYS A 10 49.45 -72.04 37.38
N ASP A 11 48.73 -73.05 36.89
CA ASP A 11 48.77 -74.40 37.49
C ASP A 11 49.83 -75.40 36.96
N GLY A 12 50.42 -76.16 37.90
CA GLY A 12 51.16 -77.43 37.72
C GLY A 12 52.71 -77.36 37.78
N LYS A 13 53.36 -78.08 38.71
CA LYS A 13 54.78 -78.45 38.59
C LYS A 13 54.89 -79.78 37.85
N THR A 14 55.37 -79.82 36.62
CA THR A 14 55.77 -81.08 35.97
C THR A 14 57.27 -81.09 35.70
N ALA A 15 57.89 -82.26 35.86
CA ALA A 15 59.33 -82.45 35.87
C ALA A 15 59.98 -82.63 34.48
N HIS A 16 59.29 -82.23 33.39
CA HIS A 16 59.71 -82.51 32.01
C HIS A 16 60.04 -81.22 31.25
N SER A 17 61.07 -81.25 30.39
CA SER A 17 61.42 -80.18 29.46
C SER A 17 61.42 -80.69 28.02
N GLY A 18 60.73 -80.01 27.10
CA GLY A 18 60.59 -80.41 25.69
C GLY A 18 59.13 -80.39 25.22
N TRP A 19 58.83 -81.03 24.09
CA TRP A 19 57.45 -81.35 23.69
C TRP A 19 56.89 -82.45 24.61
N PHE A 20 55.70 -82.24 25.17
CA PHE A 20 55.00 -83.22 26.00
C PHE A 20 53.49 -83.05 25.85
N ASP A 21 52.73 -84.13 26.07
CA ASP A 21 51.27 -84.06 26.08
C ASP A 21 50.77 -83.27 27.29
N SER A 22 50.12 -82.13 27.04
CA SER A 22 49.43 -81.36 28.08
C SER A 22 47.98 -81.83 28.21
N GLY A 23 47.48 -81.95 29.44
CA GLY A 23 46.05 -82.16 29.69
C GLY A 23 45.20 -80.98 29.22
N THR A 24 43.90 -81.21 29.03
CA THR A 24 42.93 -80.21 28.59
C THR A 24 42.86 -79.02 29.55
N ILE A 25 42.92 -77.80 29.01
CA ILE A 25 42.78 -76.56 29.79
C ILE A 25 41.34 -76.48 30.32
N THR A 26 41.16 -76.32 31.63
CA THR A 26 39.85 -76.20 32.27
C THR A 26 39.43 -74.73 32.39
N SER A 27 38.14 -74.47 32.65
CA SER A 27 37.61 -73.12 32.89
C SER A 27 38.30 -72.41 34.07
N ALA A 28 38.74 -73.16 35.08
CA ALA A 28 39.52 -72.64 36.20
C ALA A 28 40.95 -72.24 35.81
N ASN A 29 41.53 -72.86 34.77
CA ASN A 29 42.84 -72.48 34.26
C ASN A 29 42.76 -71.18 33.43
N LEU A 30 41.70 -71.03 32.62
CA LEU A 30 41.46 -69.84 31.79
C LEU A 30 41.33 -68.57 32.64
N SER A 31 40.70 -68.64 33.81
CA SER A 31 40.52 -67.49 34.71
C SER A 31 41.82 -67.00 35.37
N THR A 32 42.92 -67.76 35.27
CA THR A 32 44.24 -67.37 35.81
C THR A 32 45.17 -66.70 34.79
N ILE A 33 44.73 -66.60 33.53
CA ILE A 33 45.47 -65.96 32.45
C ILE A 33 45.36 -64.44 32.62
N ILE A 34 46.50 -63.76 32.76
CA ILE A 34 46.57 -62.30 32.88
C ILE A 34 46.86 -61.71 31.49
N THR A 35 45.96 -60.88 30.97
CA THR A 35 46.16 -60.12 29.73
C THR A 35 46.38 -58.64 30.06
N ASP A 36 47.63 -58.18 30.05
CA ASP A 36 47.95 -56.75 30.08
C ASP A 36 47.85 -56.17 28.65
N GLY A 37 46.74 -55.52 28.28
CA GLY A 37 46.71 -54.78 27.01
C GLY A 37 45.37 -54.24 26.55
N LYS A 38 45.38 -52.96 26.14
CA LYS A 38 44.31 -52.23 25.41
C LYS A 38 43.98 -52.79 24.02
N HIS A 39 44.50 -53.97 23.66
CA HIS A 39 44.26 -54.62 22.38
C HIS A 39 43.70 -56.02 22.63
N ILE A 40 42.52 -56.28 22.09
CA ILE A 40 41.87 -57.59 22.12
C ILE A 40 42.62 -58.50 21.15
N SER A 41 43.67 -59.16 21.63
CA SER A 41 44.37 -60.21 20.88
C SER A 41 43.70 -61.55 21.21
N THR A 42 43.03 -62.18 20.24
CA THR A 42 42.46 -63.51 20.44
C THR A 42 43.53 -64.58 20.25
N SER A 43 43.88 -65.30 21.32
CA SER A 43 44.64 -66.55 21.24
C SER A 43 43.77 -67.75 20.83
N ILE A 44 42.49 -67.51 20.48
CA ILE A 44 41.52 -68.52 20.05
C ILE A 44 41.87 -68.90 18.61
N PRO A 45 42.32 -70.14 18.34
CA PRO A 45 42.65 -70.56 16.99
C PRO A 45 41.35 -70.96 16.27
N SER A 46 40.42 -70.02 16.05
CA SER A 46 39.18 -70.24 15.30
C SER A 46 38.91 -69.07 14.35
N PRO A 47 38.48 -69.32 13.10
CA PRO A 47 38.03 -68.26 12.19
C PRO A 47 36.79 -67.52 12.71
N PHE A 48 36.08 -68.06 13.72
CA PHE A 48 34.89 -67.47 14.32
C PHE A 48 35.15 -66.84 15.71
N ALA A 49 36.42 -66.61 16.08
CA ALA A 49 36.81 -66.10 17.41
C ALA A 49 36.10 -64.80 17.84
N ARG A 50 35.67 -63.96 16.89
CA ARG A 50 34.92 -62.73 17.18
C ARG A 50 33.57 -63.00 17.83
N ILE A 51 32.87 -64.06 17.41
CA ILE A 51 31.59 -64.46 18.00
C ILE A 51 31.80 -64.88 19.46
N ASP A 52 32.86 -65.66 19.72
CA ASP A 52 33.22 -66.12 21.07
C ASP A 52 33.59 -64.96 22.01
N LEU A 53 34.39 -64.01 21.51
CA LEU A 53 34.76 -62.81 22.25
C LEU A 53 33.55 -62.00 22.69
N VAL A 54 32.64 -61.71 21.75
CA VAL A 54 31.45 -60.88 22.02
C VAL A 54 30.51 -61.62 22.96
N LYS A 55 30.30 -62.92 22.75
CA LYS A 55 29.54 -63.79 23.67
C LYS A 55 30.09 -63.72 25.10
N SER A 56 31.40 -63.92 25.27
CA SER A 56 32.06 -63.83 26.57
C SER A 56 32.00 -62.41 27.17
N ALA A 57 32.07 -61.37 26.34
CA ALA A 57 31.97 -59.99 26.78
C ALA A 57 30.58 -59.66 27.35
N PHE A 58 29.50 -60.13 26.72
CA PHE A 58 28.14 -59.94 27.25
C PHE A 58 27.98 -60.55 28.65
N GLN A 59 28.49 -61.76 28.87
CA GLN A 59 28.46 -62.38 30.21
C GLN A 59 29.30 -61.60 31.22
N TRP A 60 30.52 -61.23 30.82
CA TRP A 60 31.41 -60.49 31.70
C TRP A 60 30.81 -59.15 32.12
N VAL A 61 30.20 -58.41 31.19
CA VAL A 61 29.51 -57.14 31.46
C VAL A 61 28.26 -57.37 32.33
N ALA A 62 27.49 -58.43 32.09
CA ALA A 62 26.36 -58.78 32.96
C ALA A 62 26.78 -59.05 34.42
N ASP A 63 27.95 -59.65 34.63
CA ASP A 63 28.46 -59.99 35.97
C ASP A 63 29.20 -58.83 36.66
N ASN A 64 29.80 -57.91 35.90
CA ASN A 64 30.68 -56.86 36.43
C ASN A 64 30.11 -55.42 36.31
N GLY A 65 28.89 -55.26 35.80
CA GLY A 65 28.20 -53.98 35.62
C GLY A 65 28.03 -53.63 34.14
N ILE A 66 26.86 -53.08 33.77
CA ILE A 66 26.51 -52.83 32.37
C ILE A 66 27.14 -51.57 31.77
N GLU A 67 27.67 -50.69 32.62
CA GLU A 67 28.32 -49.43 32.24
C GLU A 67 29.81 -49.44 32.63
N GLY A 68 30.67 -48.97 31.73
CA GLY A 68 32.12 -48.93 31.99
C GLY A 68 32.98 -48.72 30.73
N GLY A 69 34.31 -48.67 30.93
CA GLY A 69 35.28 -48.32 29.88
C GLY A 69 36.23 -49.46 29.47
N THR A 70 35.91 -50.72 29.75
CA THR A 70 36.80 -51.86 29.45
C THR A 70 36.65 -52.33 27.99
N ALA A 71 37.57 -53.20 27.54
CA ALA A 71 37.47 -53.81 26.22
C ALA A 71 36.19 -54.65 26.03
N GLN A 72 35.67 -55.24 27.11
CA GLN A 72 34.40 -55.98 27.11
C GLN A 72 33.20 -55.03 26.93
N HIS A 73 33.21 -53.87 27.61
CA HIS A 73 32.19 -52.83 27.41
C HIS A 73 32.20 -52.32 25.96
N LYS A 74 33.38 -52.12 25.37
CA LYS A 74 33.51 -51.78 23.95
C LYS A 74 32.84 -52.84 23.05
N LEU A 75 33.18 -54.11 23.23
CA LEU A 75 32.63 -55.20 22.41
C LEU A 75 31.09 -55.28 22.50
N VAL A 76 30.53 -55.04 23.68
CA VAL A 76 29.08 -55.00 23.90
C VAL A 76 28.46 -53.77 23.24
N SER A 77 29.04 -52.58 23.43
CA SER A 77 28.59 -51.33 22.80
C SER A 77 28.61 -51.42 21.29
N ASP A 78 29.74 -51.83 20.69
CA ASP A 78 29.86 -51.96 19.23
C ASP A 78 28.85 -52.99 18.68
N ALA A 79 28.55 -54.07 19.42
CA ALA A 79 27.54 -55.05 19.01
C ALA A 79 26.12 -54.47 19.03
N LEU A 80 25.80 -53.66 20.04
CA LEU A 80 24.53 -52.95 20.13
C LEU A 80 24.41 -51.88 19.03
N ASP A 81 25.51 -51.20 18.68
CA ASP A 81 25.56 -50.24 17.56
C ASP A 81 25.21 -50.90 16.23
N VAL A 82 25.77 -52.09 15.96
CA VAL A 82 25.43 -52.86 14.76
C VAL A 82 23.95 -53.23 14.75
N GLY A 83 23.41 -53.67 15.89
CA GLY A 83 21.97 -53.95 16.00
C GLY A 83 21.11 -52.70 15.74
N GLN A 84 21.57 -51.53 16.17
CA GLN A 84 20.88 -50.27 15.95
C GLN A 84 21.01 -49.83 14.47
N LEU A 85 22.13 -50.08 13.82
CA LEU A 85 22.27 -49.85 12.38
C LEU A 85 21.31 -50.72 11.55
N PHE A 86 21.07 -51.98 11.94
CA PHE A 86 20.00 -52.80 11.33
C PHE A 86 18.62 -52.16 11.52
N PHE A 87 18.33 -51.72 12.75
CA PHE A 87 17.07 -51.06 13.11
C PHE A 87 16.82 -49.75 12.34
N LEU A 88 17.89 -49.03 12.01
CA LEU A 88 17.85 -47.73 11.33
C LEU A 88 18.07 -47.80 9.81
N SER A 89 18.24 -49.00 9.25
CA SER A 89 18.69 -49.19 7.86
C SER A 89 17.80 -48.53 6.81
N ASN A 90 16.51 -48.38 7.05
CA ASN A 90 15.58 -47.66 6.17
C ASN A 90 15.70 -46.12 6.23
N LEU A 91 16.29 -45.58 7.30
CA LEU A 91 16.44 -44.14 7.51
C LEU A 91 17.74 -43.58 6.91
N TYR A 92 18.71 -44.45 6.61
CA TYR A 92 20.04 -44.07 6.15
C TYR A 92 20.40 -44.76 4.83
N PRO A 93 20.40 -44.05 3.70
CA PRO A 93 20.73 -44.64 2.40
C PRO A 93 22.18 -45.10 2.27
N GLN A 94 23.07 -44.70 3.18
CA GLN A 94 24.46 -45.16 3.26
C GLN A 94 24.58 -46.61 3.76
N ILE A 95 23.50 -47.14 4.36
CA ILE A 95 23.47 -48.48 4.93
C ILE A 95 23.03 -49.49 3.86
N ASP A 96 23.92 -50.45 3.57
CA ASP A 96 23.63 -51.61 2.75
C ASP A 96 23.65 -52.89 3.57
N ILE A 97 22.60 -53.70 3.45
CA ILE A 97 22.54 -55.03 4.07
C ILE A 97 22.70 -56.09 2.98
N ILE A 98 23.67 -56.98 3.14
CA ILE A 98 23.93 -58.09 2.22
C ILE A 98 23.74 -59.44 2.91
N GLU A 99 23.20 -60.40 2.15
CA GLU A 99 23.03 -61.78 2.59
C GLU A 99 24.29 -62.63 2.33
N TRP A 100 24.66 -63.45 3.32
CA TRP A 100 25.66 -64.49 3.18
C TRP A 100 25.08 -65.86 3.57
N ASN A 101 25.01 -66.77 2.61
CA ASN A 101 24.55 -68.14 2.82
C ASN A 101 25.75 -69.10 2.99
N PRO A 102 26.02 -69.63 4.20
CA PRO A 102 27.17 -70.50 4.46
C PRO A 102 27.18 -71.74 3.57
N LYS A 103 26.05 -72.43 3.39
CA LYS A 103 25.97 -73.67 2.59
C LYS A 103 26.35 -73.43 1.13
N HIS A 104 25.79 -72.38 0.53
CA HIS A 104 26.10 -72.00 -0.84
C HIS A 104 27.57 -71.56 -0.99
N ARG A 105 28.06 -70.77 -0.03
CA ARG A 105 29.44 -70.25 -0.06
C ARG A 105 30.47 -71.35 0.14
N PHE A 106 30.23 -72.27 1.05
CA PHE A 106 31.09 -73.43 1.27
C PHE A 106 31.16 -74.31 0.01
N THR A 107 30.01 -74.59 -0.60
CA THR A 107 29.95 -75.31 -1.88
C THR A 107 30.70 -74.57 -3.00
N SER A 108 30.54 -73.26 -3.10
CA SER A 108 31.22 -72.43 -4.11
C SER A 108 32.74 -72.39 -3.92
N LEU A 109 33.22 -72.31 -2.68
CA LEU A 109 34.66 -72.27 -2.36
C LEU A 109 35.33 -73.63 -2.59
N LYS A 110 34.60 -74.72 -2.33
CA LYS A 110 35.03 -76.10 -2.62
C LYS A 110 35.27 -76.36 -4.11
N ASN A 111 34.59 -75.61 -4.98
CA ASN A 111 34.78 -75.67 -6.43
C ASN A 111 35.84 -74.65 -6.94
N GLY A 112 36.49 -73.90 -6.04
CA GLY A 112 37.49 -72.87 -6.34
C GLY A 112 38.93 -73.29 -6.00
N VAL A 113 39.84 -72.31 -5.91
CA VAL A 113 41.31 -72.53 -5.70
C VAL A 113 41.71 -72.46 -4.21
N HIS A 114 40.78 -72.61 -3.27
CA HIS A 114 40.98 -72.34 -1.84
C HIS A 114 40.58 -73.53 -0.93
N GLU A 115 41.08 -74.74 -1.23
CA GLU A 115 40.73 -75.99 -0.51
C GLU A 115 41.03 -75.93 1.00
N ASP A 116 42.23 -75.47 1.40
CA ASP A 116 42.61 -75.40 2.82
C ASP A 116 41.73 -74.45 3.65
N LEU A 117 41.30 -73.34 3.04
CA LEU A 117 40.43 -72.36 3.68
C LEU A 117 39.03 -72.93 3.90
N ILE A 118 38.48 -73.63 2.90
CA ILE A 118 37.15 -74.21 3.05
C ILE A 118 37.14 -75.38 4.03
N GLU A 119 38.16 -76.24 4.02
CA GLU A 119 38.28 -77.34 4.99
C GLU A 119 38.37 -76.80 6.42
N THR A 120 39.14 -75.72 6.62
CA THR A 120 39.22 -75.02 7.90
C THR A 120 37.85 -74.48 8.32
N LEU A 121 37.18 -73.72 7.45
CA LEU A 121 35.86 -73.14 7.76
C LEU A 121 34.80 -74.22 8.05
N GLU A 122 34.71 -75.28 7.25
CA GLU A 122 33.78 -76.40 7.47
C GLU A 122 34.07 -77.11 8.80
N THR A 123 35.35 -77.33 9.11
CA THR A 123 35.78 -77.99 10.36
C THR A 123 35.33 -77.20 11.58
N TYR A 124 35.67 -75.91 11.67
CA TYR A 124 35.29 -75.09 12.82
C TYR A 124 33.78 -74.82 12.87
N TRP A 125 33.12 -74.68 11.72
CA TRP A 125 31.66 -74.50 11.65
C TRP A 125 30.91 -75.72 12.21
N ALA A 126 31.41 -76.93 11.93
CA ALA A 126 30.85 -78.17 12.46
C ALA A 126 31.22 -78.40 13.94
N GLN A 127 32.49 -78.21 14.31
CA GLN A 127 32.98 -78.40 15.68
C GLN A 127 32.26 -77.49 16.68
N ASP A 128 32.09 -76.22 16.32
CA ASP A 128 31.49 -75.22 17.20
C ASP A 128 29.96 -75.10 17.03
N GLY A 129 29.35 -75.99 16.25
CA GLY A 129 27.99 -75.82 15.75
C GLY A 129 26.89 -75.84 16.81
N SER A 130 27.10 -76.52 17.94
CA SER A 130 26.21 -76.47 19.10
C SER A 130 26.50 -75.27 20.02
N ILE A 131 27.74 -74.82 20.09
CA ILE A 131 28.20 -73.75 21.01
C ILE A 131 27.76 -72.37 20.51
N TYR A 132 27.81 -72.15 19.19
CA TYR A 132 27.44 -70.88 18.56
C TYR A 132 26.17 -70.96 17.71
N ASN A 133 25.40 -72.04 17.82
CA ASN A 133 24.19 -72.31 17.03
C ASN A 133 24.39 -72.44 15.51
N PHE A 134 25.60 -72.67 15.00
CA PHE A 134 25.83 -72.81 13.54
C PHE A 134 25.02 -73.93 12.88
N ASN A 135 24.66 -74.97 13.62
CA ASN A 135 23.79 -76.06 13.13
C ASN A 135 22.40 -75.57 12.71
N ASN A 136 21.96 -74.42 13.22
CA ASN A 136 20.66 -73.82 12.94
C ASN A 136 20.76 -72.58 12.02
N VAL A 137 21.96 -72.19 11.60
CA VAL A 137 22.18 -71.02 10.75
C VAL A 137 21.85 -71.35 9.30
N ASN A 138 20.86 -70.64 8.75
CA ASN A 138 20.59 -70.66 7.32
C ASN A 138 21.39 -69.59 6.57
N ARG A 139 21.47 -68.38 7.14
CA ARG A 139 22.03 -67.18 6.54
C ARG A 139 22.58 -66.25 7.62
N LEU A 140 23.59 -65.47 7.28
CA LEU A 140 24.06 -64.32 8.05
C LEU A 140 23.84 -63.05 7.22
N PHE A 141 23.65 -61.93 7.90
CA PHE A 141 23.44 -60.63 7.26
C PHE A 141 24.57 -59.71 7.67
N PHE A 142 25.27 -59.15 6.69
CA PHE A 142 26.36 -58.21 6.89
C PHE A 142 25.85 -56.81 6.59
N ILE A 143 26.26 -55.84 7.41
CA ILE A 143 25.92 -54.44 7.24
C ILE A 143 27.15 -53.67 6.78
N LEU A 144 26.97 -52.89 5.72
CA LEU A 144 27.97 -52.02 5.15
C LEU A 144 27.51 -50.58 5.32
N PHE A 145 28.42 -49.69 5.69
CA PHE A 145 28.20 -48.24 5.70
C PHE A 145 29.14 -47.62 4.67
N ASP A 146 28.61 -46.90 3.68
CA ASP A 146 29.38 -46.36 2.56
C ASP A 146 30.28 -47.42 1.89
N LYS A 147 29.74 -48.62 1.69
CA LYS A 147 30.41 -49.81 1.13
C LYS A 147 31.55 -50.39 1.97
N GLN A 148 31.80 -49.90 3.18
CA GLN A 148 32.73 -50.52 4.13
C GLN A 148 31.98 -51.44 5.08
N LEU A 149 32.52 -52.64 5.34
CA LEU A 149 31.91 -53.59 6.27
C LEU A 149 32.02 -53.08 7.72
N VAL A 150 30.90 -52.96 8.42
CA VAL A 150 30.88 -52.47 9.82
C VAL A 150 30.39 -53.51 10.82
N GLY A 151 29.61 -54.51 10.39
CA GLY A 151 29.12 -55.53 11.30
C GLY A 151 28.36 -56.67 10.64
N CYS A 152 27.95 -57.63 11.47
CA CYS A 152 27.22 -58.82 11.03
C CYS A 152 26.24 -59.30 12.11
N THR A 153 25.20 -60.03 11.70
CA THR A 153 24.38 -60.81 12.62
C THR A 153 25.19 -61.95 13.26
N SER A 154 24.84 -62.28 14.50
CA SER A 154 25.48 -63.28 15.36
C SER A 154 24.45 -64.34 15.79
N PRO A 155 24.66 -65.62 15.49
CA PRO A 155 23.80 -66.69 15.99
C PRO A 155 23.95 -66.95 17.50
N SER A 156 24.90 -66.29 18.18
CA SER A 156 25.11 -66.41 19.63
C SER A 156 24.59 -65.21 20.44
N THR A 157 24.66 -64.00 19.87
CA THR A 157 24.42 -62.73 20.59
C THR A 157 23.60 -61.72 19.79
N LEU A 158 22.89 -62.15 18.76
CA LEU A 158 22.23 -61.35 17.72
C LEU A 158 23.15 -60.56 16.78
N PHE A 159 24.17 -59.85 17.30
CA PHE A 159 25.04 -58.99 16.49
C PHE A 159 26.50 -59.00 16.98
N PHE A 160 27.42 -58.60 16.11
CA PHE A 160 28.78 -58.18 16.45
C PHE A 160 29.33 -57.19 15.40
N ALA A 161 30.23 -56.31 15.83
CA ALA A 161 30.95 -55.40 14.93
C ALA A 161 32.19 -56.01 14.30
N ALA A 162 32.48 -55.60 13.07
CA ALA A 162 33.71 -55.91 12.38
C ALA A 162 34.93 -55.41 13.19
N PRO A 163 36.10 -56.06 13.11
CA PRO A 163 37.28 -55.65 13.88
C PRO A 163 37.75 -54.21 13.59
N ASP A 164 37.51 -53.73 12.37
CA ASP A 164 37.88 -52.43 11.82
C ASP A 164 36.69 -51.47 11.69
N ALA A 165 35.57 -51.77 12.36
CA ALA A 165 34.35 -50.95 12.32
C ALA A 165 34.53 -49.51 12.84
N ASN A 166 35.60 -49.22 13.60
CA ASN A 166 35.93 -47.88 14.09
C ASN A 166 37.20 -47.32 13.41
N SER A 167 37.48 -47.73 12.16
CA SER A 167 38.64 -47.22 11.42
C SER A 167 38.55 -45.71 11.18
N ASP A 168 39.67 -44.99 11.19
CA ASP A 168 39.73 -43.54 10.93
C ASP A 168 39.15 -43.14 9.55
N ASN A 169 39.01 -44.11 8.62
CA ASN A 169 38.42 -43.92 7.29
C ASN A 169 36.88 -44.03 7.28
N LEU A 170 36.25 -44.56 8.33
CA LEU A 170 34.80 -44.68 8.42
C LEU A 170 34.22 -43.37 8.96
N ASN A 171 33.79 -42.47 8.08
CA ASN A 171 33.18 -41.19 8.46
C ASN A 171 31.70 -41.34 8.86
N MET A 172 31.40 -42.21 9.83
CA MET A 172 30.04 -42.43 10.31
C MET A 172 29.71 -41.42 11.42
N ASN A 173 28.77 -40.51 11.13
CA ASN A 173 28.28 -39.50 12.06
C ASN A 173 26.79 -39.68 12.36
N ILE A 174 26.42 -40.88 12.82
CA ILE A 174 25.04 -41.20 13.24
C ILE A 174 24.97 -41.03 14.76
N ASN A 175 24.19 -40.03 15.21
CA ASN A 175 23.89 -39.82 16.63
C ASN A 175 22.45 -40.24 16.92
N ARG A 176 22.24 -40.99 18.00
CA ARG A 176 20.92 -41.44 18.47
C ARG A 176 20.82 -41.33 19.97
N GLY A 177 19.82 -40.57 20.43
CA GLY A 177 19.74 -40.19 21.85
C GLY A 177 21.03 -39.51 22.30
N ASN A 178 21.69 -40.09 23.30
CA ASN A 178 22.96 -39.60 23.85
C ASN A 178 24.20 -40.33 23.29
N ASP A 179 24.03 -41.25 22.34
CA ASP A 179 25.08 -42.11 21.82
C ASP A 179 25.47 -41.74 20.38
N LYS A 180 26.76 -41.88 20.06
CA LYS A 180 27.28 -41.79 18.70
C LYS A 180 27.77 -43.19 18.32
N LEU A 181 27.11 -43.79 17.33
CA LEU A 181 27.36 -45.19 16.98
C LEU A 181 28.81 -45.42 16.54
N LEU A 182 29.41 -46.52 16.99
CA LEU A 182 30.78 -46.97 16.71
C LEU A 182 31.88 -45.94 17.04
N ASP A 183 31.71 -45.19 18.12
CA ASP A 183 32.72 -44.25 18.61
C ASP A 183 33.61 -44.86 19.73
N ASN A 184 34.27 -44.02 20.53
CA ASN A 184 35.11 -44.46 21.67
C ASN A 184 34.43 -44.22 23.03
N ILE A 185 33.15 -43.87 23.07
CA ILE A 185 32.33 -43.64 24.25
C ILE A 185 31.28 -44.76 24.31
N TYR A 186 31.51 -45.76 25.15
CA TYR A 186 30.70 -46.98 25.15
C TYR A 186 29.35 -46.76 25.83
N ALA A 187 28.27 -47.13 25.14
CA ALA A 187 26.90 -47.00 25.63
C ALA A 187 26.25 -48.38 25.80
N SER A 188 25.78 -48.66 27.03
CA SER A 188 24.96 -49.84 27.29
C SER A 188 23.57 -49.73 26.65
N LEU A 189 22.81 -50.82 26.61
CA LEU A 189 21.44 -50.78 26.13
C LEU A 189 20.56 -49.85 27.00
N ALA A 190 20.82 -49.73 28.31
CA ALA A 190 20.00 -48.92 29.22
C ALA A 190 20.10 -47.41 28.96
N THR A 191 21.15 -46.94 28.29
CA THR A 191 21.43 -45.53 28.02
C THR A 191 21.11 -45.10 26.58
N ARG A 192 20.58 -46.01 25.75
CA ARG A 192 20.16 -45.76 24.37
C ARG A 192 18.74 -45.17 24.29
N GLU A 193 18.35 -44.74 23.10
CA GLU A 193 17.00 -44.22 22.84
C GLU A 193 15.91 -45.27 23.15
N TRP A 194 14.78 -44.80 23.69
CA TRP A 194 13.72 -45.68 24.17
C TRP A 194 13.15 -46.62 23.08
N SER A 195 13.01 -46.11 21.86
CA SER A 195 12.50 -46.88 20.71
C SER A 195 13.33 -48.14 20.44
N TYR A 196 14.66 -48.04 20.58
CA TYR A 196 15.58 -49.15 20.38
C TYR A 196 15.59 -50.10 21.59
N ILE A 197 15.49 -49.57 22.82
CA ILE A 197 15.33 -50.38 24.03
C ILE A 197 14.06 -51.23 23.94
N GLU A 198 12.91 -50.62 23.64
CA GLU A 198 11.62 -51.30 23.47
C GLU A 198 11.72 -52.37 22.38
N TYR A 199 12.38 -52.07 21.26
CA TYR A 199 12.58 -53.01 20.16
C TYR A 199 13.38 -54.25 20.58
N ILE A 200 14.52 -54.08 21.27
CA ILE A 200 15.35 -55.21 21.71
C ILE A 200 14.58 -56.09 22.71
N PHE A 201 13.82 -55.50 23.63
CA PHE A 201 12.95 -56.28 24.51
C PHE A 201 11.79 -56.95 23.76
N ALA A 202 11.21 -56.30 22.75
CA ALA A 202 10.19 -56.93 21.89
C ALA A 202 10.74 -58.13 21.09
N LEU A 203 11.99 -58.05 20.61
CA LEU A 203 12.68 -59.20 20.02
C LEU A 203 12.83 -60.35 21.01
N SER A 204 13.14 -60.02 22.27
CA SER A 204 13.40 -61.00 23.32
C SER A 204 12.18 -61.87 23.67
N GLU A 205 10.97 -61.37 23.38
CA GLU A 205 9.70 -62.08 23.61
C GLU A 205 9.28 -62.96 22.43
N THR A 206 10.05 -63.00 21.33
CA THR A 206 9.68 -63.83 20.17
C THR A 206 9.95 -65.32 20.41
N PRO A 207 9.15 -66.25 19.84
CA PRO A 207 9.29 -67.69 20.10
C PRO A 207 10.68 -68.25 19.77
N ASN A 208 11.28 -67.82 18.66
CA ASN A 208 12.63 -68.25 18.28
C ASN A 208 13.71 -67.63 19.17
N PHE A 209 13.49 -66.41 19.68
CA PHE A 209 14.44 -65.81 20.62
C PHE A 209 14.49 -66.62 21.91
N ILE A 210 13.32 -66.93 22.47
CA ILE A 210 13.17 -67.79 23.65
C ILE A 210 13.83 -69.16 23.40
N LYS A 211 13.57 -69.77 22.24
CA LYS A 211 14.14 -71.08 21.90
C LYS A 211 15.68 -71.09 21.88
N TYR A 212 16.32 -70.08 21.27
CA TYR A 212 17.75 -70.10 20.97
C TYR A 212 18.62 -69.27 21.92
N PHE A 213 18.05 -68.25 22.57
CA PHE A 213 18.76 -67.28 23.39
C PHE A 213 18.31 -67.26 24.86
N THR A 214 17.37 -68.10 25.31
CA THR A 214 16.98 -68.15 26.74
C THR A 214 17.14 -69.52 27.40
N HIS A 215 17.69 -70.52 26.69
CA HIS A 215 17.75 -71.90 27.18
C HIS A 215 18.41 -72.00 28.57
N GLN A 216 17.59 -72.33 29.57
CA GLN A 216 17.95 -72.51 30.99
C GLN A 216 18.71 -71.34 31.66
N GLY A 217 18.58 -70.10 31.15
CA GLY A 217 19.29 -68.94 31.73
C GLY A 217 20.81 -68.97 31.52
N GLN A 218 21.30 -69.75 30.54
CA GLN A 218 22.73 -69.92 30.26
C GLN A 218 23.20 -69.20 29.00
N ASN A 219 22.39 -68.30 28.41
CA ASN A 219 22.84 -67.47 27.30
C ASN A 219 23.30 -66.10 27.82
N GLU A 220 24.48 -65.71 27.37
CA GLU A 220 25.21 -64.53 27.82
C GLU A 220 24.50 -63.23 27.45
N PHE A 221 23.86 -63.17 26.28
CA PHE A 221 23.10 -61.99 25.85
C PHE A 221 21.79 -61.83 26.64
N TYR A 222 21.06 -62.91 26.90
CA TYR A 222 19.86 -62.83 27.74
C TYR A 222 20.18 -62.44 29.19
N ASN A 223 21.27 -62.96 29.75
CA ASN A 223 21.75 -62.55 31.08
C ASN A 223 22.04 -61.04 31.14
N TYR A 224 22.65 -60.49 30.08
CA TYR A 224 22.83 -59.05 29.93
C TYR A 224 21.49 -58.30 29.86
N LEU A 225 20.50 -58.76 29.09
CA LEU A 225 19.17 -58.11 29.03
C LEU A 225 18.46 -58.08 30.39
N GLN A 226 18.58 -59.14 31.20
CA GLN A 226 18.03 -59.15 32.56
C GLN A 226 18.69 -58.11 33.46
N LYS A 227 20.00 -57.86 33.29
CA LYS A 227 20.71 -56.80 34.01
C LYS A 227 20.27 -55.41 33.54
N VAL A 228 20.16 -55.20 32.24
CA VAL A 228 19.62 -53.95 31.67
C VAL A 228 18.24 -53.63 32.26
N LYS A 229 17.33 -54.62 32.30
CA LYS A 229 15.98 -54.43 32.86
C LYS A 229 15.96 -53.98 34.32
N LEU A 230 16.97 -54.38 35.11
CA LEU A 230 17.09 -53.97 36.52
C LEU A 230 17.60 -52.53 36.68
N GLU A 231 18.39 -52.04 35.72
CA GLU A 231 18.99 -50.70 35.72
C GLU A 231 18.06 -49.64 35.09
N LEU A 232 17.00 -50.04 34.39
CA LEU A 232 15.99 -49.12 33.86
C LEU A 232 15.24 -48.38 34.98
N GLN A 233 14.83 -47.14 34.70
CA GLN A 233 13.97 -46.36 35.61
C GLN A 233 12.62 -47.08 35.84
N PRO A 234 11.97 -46.89 37.01
CA PRO A 234 10.75 -47.63 37.35
C PRO A 234 9.63 -47.54 36.30
N ALA A 235 9.43 -46.36 35.70
CA ALA A 235 8.42 -46.15 34.65
C ALA A 235 8.73 -46.94 33.37
N ASP A 236 10.01 -47.00 32.99
CA ASP A 236 10.48 -47.69 31.78
C ASP A 236 10.51 -49.20 31.98
N ARG A 237 10.88 -49.66 33.17
CA ARG A 237 10.77 -51.08 33.54
C ARG A 237 9.34 -51.59 33.43
N LEU A 238 8.35 -50.80 33.84
CA LEU A 238 6.92 -51.13 33.67
C LEU A 238 6.53 -51.22 32.19
N LYS A 239 7.07 -50.35 31.32
CA LYS A 239 6.84 -50.47 29.87
C LYS A 239 7.41 -51.79 29.33
N VAL A 240 8.63 -52.16 29.75
CA VAL A 240 9.25 -53.45 29.39
C VAL A 240 8.44 -54.64 29.90
N ASP A 241 7.92 -54.60 31.13
CA ASP A 241 7.10 -55.66 31.71
C ASP A 241 5.78 -55.90 30.94
N ASN A 242 5.30 -54.91 30.18
CA ASN A 242 4.10 -55.03 29.34
C ASN A 242 4.40 -55.52 27.92
N ILE A 243 5.67 -55.66 27.54
CA ILE A 243 6.07 -56.21 26.24
C ILE A 243 5.76 -57.70 26.21
N ASN A 244 5.22 -58.18 25.09
CA ASN A 244 4.91 -59.58 24.86
C ASN A 244 5.23 -59.96 23.41
N ALA A 245 5.05 -61.24 23.06
CA ALA A 245 5.38 -61.76 21.73
C ALA A 245 4.69 -61.04 20.56
N SER A 246 3.56 -60.34 20.77
CA SER A 246 2.89 -59.55 19.73
C SER A 246 3.52 -58.16 19.54
N SER A 247 4.28 -57.65 20.51
CA SER A 247 4.90 -56.32 20.44
C SER A 247 5.85 -56.15 19.26
N ILE A 248 6.47 -57.24 18.80
CA ILE A 248 7.36 -57.20 17.62
C ILE A 248 6.61 -56.83 16.32
N SER A 249 5.29 -57.04 16.26
CA SER A 249 4.46 -56.71 15.09
C SER A 249 4.33 -55.21 14.83
N LYS A 250 4.69 -54.37 15.81
CA LYS A 250 4.77 -52.91 15.64
C LYS A 250 5.87 -52.47 14.68
N TYR A 251 6.88 -53.32 14.45
CA TYR A 251 8.05 -52.99 13.66
C TYR A 251 7.95 -53.63 12.28
N GLU A 252 8.22 -52.85 11.23
CA GLU A 252 8.35 -53.38 9.87
C GLU A 252 9.57 -54.31 9.78
N LYS A 253 9.51 -55.32 8.92
CA LYS A 253 10.60 -56.29 8.80
C LYS A 253 11.79 -55.69 8.06
N CYS A 254 12.97 -55.76 8.68
CA CYS A 254 14.24 -55.43 8.05
C CYS A 254 14.49 -56.39 6.87
N HIS A 255 15.01 -55.86 5.76
CA HIS A 255 15.23 -56.60 4.53
C HIS A 255 16.61 -56.32 3.92
N VAL A 256 17.05 -57.24 3.06
CA VAL A 256 18.31 -57.12 2.31
C VAL A 256 18.21 -55.98 1.30
N SER A 257 19.24 -55.16 1.19
CA SER A 257 19.26 -54.01 0.28
C SER A 257 19.04 -54.45 -1.17
N GLY A 258 18.08 -53.84 -1.85
CA GLY A 258 17.68 -54.21 -3.21
C GLY A 258 16.79 -55.45 -3.34
N ALA A 259 16.41 -56.09 -2.23
CA ALA A 259 15.55 -57.27 -2.21
C ALA A 259 14.44 -57.15 -1.12
N PRO A 260 13.38 -56.35 -1.35
CA PRO A 260 12.39 -55.99 -0.33
C PRO A 260 11.57 -57.16 0.25
N ASN A 261 11.50 -58.29 -0.45
CA ASN A 261 10.84 -59.51 0.03
C ASN A 261 11.80 -60.48 0.75
N ASN A 262 13.08 -60.12 0.86
CA ASN A 262 14.10 -60.92 1.51
C ASN A 262 14.41 -60.38 2.91
N TYR A 263 13.74 -60.93 3.92
CA TYR A 263 13.84 -60.43 5.28
C TYR A 263 15.07 -60.93 6.03
N CYS A 264 15.61 -60.04 6.87
CA CYS A 264 16.73 -60.29 7.77
C CYS A 264 16.26 -61.00 9.04
N ASP A 265 16.98 -62.05 9.44
CA ASP A 265 16.66 -62.85 10.61
C ASP A 265 17.92 -63.39 11.30
N VAL A 266 17.80 -63.73 12.59
CA VAL A 266 18.83 -64.47 13.33
C VAL A 266 18.19 -65.72 13.89
N LEU A 267 18.53 -66.89 13.32
CA LEU A 267 17.91 -68.18 13.69
C LEU A 267 16.36 -68.13 13.63
N GLY A 268 15.81 -67.39 12.67
CA GLY A 268 14.37 -67.17 12.54
C GLY A 268 13.77 -66.12 13.50
N VAL A 269 14.59 -65.39 14.28
CA VAL A 269 14.16 -64.17 14.98
C VAL A 269 14.12 -63.03 13.97
N PRO A 270 12.95 -62.46 13.63
CA PRO A 270 12.83 -61.43 12.59
C PRO A 270 13.39 -60.09 13.10
N LEU A 271 14.29 -59.48 12.33
CA LEU A 271 14.77 -58.13 12.65
C LEU A 271 13.76 -57.09 12.16
N GLY A 272 13.55 -56.04 12.96
CA GLY A 272 12.62 -54.94 12.70
C GLY A 272 13.30 -53.62 12.34
N LEU A 273 12.51 -52.67 11.83
CA LEU A 273 12.92 -51.33 11.43
C LEU A 273 12.20 -50.24 12.26
N GLN A 274 12.83 -49.08 12.39
CA GLN A 274 12.18 -47.87 12.91
C GLN A 274 11.31 -47.22 11.83
N VAL A 275 10.06 -46.88 12.15
CA VAL A 275 9.13 -46.20 11.22
C VAL A 275 9.19 -44.68 11.41
N HIS A 276 9.07 -43.91 10.32
CA HIS A 276 8.94 -42.44 10.38
C HIS A 276 7.64 -42.03 11.11
N SER A 277 7.74 -41.22 12.16
CA SER A 277 6.56 -40.63 12.82
C SER A 277 6.61 -39.11 12.75
N TYR A 278 6.05 -38.54 11.67
CA TYR A 278 5.92 -37.08 11.51
C TYR A 278 4.85 -36.46 12.41
N HIS A 279 3.82 -37.23 12.77
CA HIS A 279 2.66 -36.73 13.52
C HIS A 279 2.97 -36.44 14.99
N SER A 280 3.98 -37.10 15.56
CA SER A 280 4.40 -36.85 16.94
C SER A 280 5.07 -35.48 17.11
N ILE A 281 5.79 -34.96 16.10
CA ILE A 281 6.56 -33.71 16.27
C ILE A 281 5.65 -32.49 16.42
N ALA A 282 4.63 -32.36 15.57
CA ALA A 282 3.66 -31.26 15.63
C ALA A 282 2.91 -31.19 16.98
N ASP A 283 2.69 -32.35 17.58
CA ASP A 283 1.90 -32.51 18.80
C ASP A 283 2.76 -32.54 20.07
N GLU A 284 4.03 -32.93 20.00
CA GLU A 284 4.90 -33.06 21.18
C GLU A 284 5.96 -31.95 21.30
N SER A 285 6.46 -31.39 20.20
CA SER A 285 7.54 -30.41 20.25
C SER A 285 7.07 -29.07 20.82
N ASP A 286 7.88 -28.52 21.74
CA ASP A 286 7.68 -27.21 22.34
C ASP A 286 8.02 -26.06 21.38
N PHE A 287 8.83 -26.33 20.35
CA PHE A 287 9.33 -25.36 19.37
C PHE A 287 8.39 -25.11 18.19
N VAL A 288 7.26 -25.84 18.12
CA VAL A 288 6.23 -25.56 17.11
C VAL A 288 5.79 -24.10 17.24
N ILE A 289 5.73 -23.37 16.13
CA ILE A 289 5.29 -21.97 16.13
C ILE A 289 3.90 -21.85 16.75
N ASN A 290 3.70 -20.85 17.62
CA ASN A 290 2.40 -20.56 18.19
C ASN A 290 1.69 -19.50 17.34
N SER A 291 0.85 -19.95 16.42
CA SER A 291 0.07 -19.10 15.52
C SER A 291 -1.33 -19.67 15.34
N ASN A 292 -2.32 -18.77 15.31
CA ASN A 292 -3.71 -19.09 14.99
C ASN A 292 -4.11 -18.75 13.53
N LEU A 293 -3.17 -18.26 12.72
CA LEU A 293 -3.44 -17.82 11.34
C LEU A 293 -3.19 -18.91 10.29
N SER A 294 -2.29 -19.84 10.58
CA SER A 294 -1.85 -20.87 9.65
C SER A 294 -2.01 -22.26 10.23
N ASN A 295 -2.37 -23.21 9.37
CA ASN A 295 -2.36 -24.64 9.71
C ASN A 295 -0.95 -25.24 9.67
N LYS A 296 0.02 -24.54 9.08
CA LYS A 296 1.41 -24.98 9.07
C LYS A 296 1.96 -24.95 10.50
N LYS A 297 2.65 -26.01 10.91
CA LYS A 297 3.22 -26.17 12.26
C LYS A 297 4.75 -26.31 12.24
N PRO A 298 5.51 -25.40 11.60
CA PRO A 298 6.96 -25.50 11.59
C PRO A 298 7.57 -25.36 12.99
N LEU A 299 8.75 -25.95 13.18
CA LEU A 299 9.58 -25.66 14.34
C LEU A 299 10.30 -24.32 14.16
N VAL A 300 10.29 -23.46 15.18
CA VAL A 300 11.04 -22.20 15.21
C VAL A 300 12.34 -22.44 15.95
N LEU A 301 13.44 -22.56 15.21
CA LEU A 301 14.72 -22.95 15.77
C LEU A 301 15.55 -21.74 16.21
N PRO A 302 16.09 -21.73 17.44
CA PRO A 302 17.06 -20.74 17.86
C PRO A 302 18.29 -20.76 16.94
N PHE A 303 18.70 -19.57 16.47
CA PHE A 303 19.94 -19.41 15.71
C PHE A 303 21.13 -19.17 16.66
N ASP A 304 20.92 -18.32 17.67
CA ASP A 304 21.88 -18.03 18.73
C ASP A 304 21.78 -19.04 19.89
N MET A 305 22.67 -18.89 20.88
CA MET A 305 22.69 -19.74 22.07
C MET A 305 21.35 -19.70 22.81
N TYR A 306 20.74 -20.87 22.98
CA TYR A 306 19.46 -21.06 23.68
C TYR A 306 19.62 -22.18 24.69
N SER A 307 19.40 -21.89 25.97
CA SER A 307 19.73 -22.78 27.10
C SER A 307 18.52 -23.38 27.82
N GLU A 308 17.30 -23.14 27.32
CA GLU A 308 16.09 -23.67 27.94
C GLU A 308 15.95 -25.18 27.65
N ASN A 309 15.50 -25.92 28.66
CA ASN A 309 15.29 -27.36 28.57
C ASN A 309 13.87 -27.65 28.05
N LEU A 310 13.69 -27.54 26.73
CA LEU A 310 12.42 -27.76 26.03
C LEU A 310 12.41 -29.07 25.23
N CYS A 311 11.22 -29.63 25.03
CA CYS A 311 10.97 -30.75 24.14
C CYS A 311 11.26 -30.34 22.67
N PHE A 312 12.24 -30.97 22.04
CA PHE A 312 12.71 -30.54 20.73
C PHE A 312 11.95 -31.18 19.56
N THR A 313 11.82 -32.50 19.51
CA THR A 313 11.07 -33.21 18.46
C THR A 313 9.96 -34.06 19.06
N THR A 314 10.32 -35.03 19.89
CA THR A 314 9.39 -35.84 20.69
C THR A 314 9.70 -35.68 22.18
N SER A 315 8.77 -36.10 23.02
CA SER A 315 8.83 -35.98 24.49
C SER A 315 10.17 -36.42 25.12
N ASP A 316 10.83 -37.40 24.52
CA ASP A 316 12.11 -37.97 24.95
C ASP A 316 13.35 -37.20 24.43
N VAL A 317 13.20 -36.32 23.44
CA VAL A 317 14.29 -35.54 22.83
C VAL A 317 14.25 -34.12 23.37
N LYS A 318 15.24 -33.75 24.19
CA LYS A 318 15.38 -32.38 24.70
C LYS A 318 16.31 -31.54 23.84
N TRP A 319 16.04 -30.23 23.80
CA TRP A 319 16.95 -29.27 23.20
C TRP A 319 18.27 -29.27 23.96
N ASN A 320 19.36 -29.61 23.26
CA ASN A 320 20.70 -29.60 23.82
C ASN A 320 21.50 -28.44 23.19
N PRO A 321 21.85 -27.41 23.97
CA PRO A 321 22.59 -26.24 23.45
C PRO A 321 23.97 -26.60 22.89
N GLU A 322 24.62 -27.64 23.42
CA GLU A 322 25.97 -28.05 22.98
C GLU A 322 25.93 -28.76 21.63
N THR A 323 24.94 -29.63 21.41
CA THR A 323 24.82 -30.34 20.13
C THR A 323 24.31 -29.44 19.01
N MET A 324 23.56 -28.39 19.33
CA MET A 324 22.96 -27.44 18.39
C MET A 324 23.81 -26.19 18.12
N ARG A 325 24.81 -25.88 18.97
CA ARG A 325 25.68 -24.71 18.83
C ARG A 325 26.27 -24.61 17.42
N ASN A 326 26.01 -23.49 16.74
CA ASN A 326 26.49 -23.17 15.38
C ASN A 326 26.07 -24.19 14.30
N LYS A 327 25.05 -25.03 14.56
CA LYS A 327 24.59 -26.05 13.59
C LYS A 327 23.23 -25.75 12.99
N VAL A 328 22.43 -24.87 13.59
CA VAL A 328 21.18 -24.39 12.98
C VAL A 328 21.51 -23.42 11.85
N PRO A 329 21.15 -23.71 10.59
CA PRO A 329 21.41 -22.81 9.48
C PRO A 329 20.62 -21.50 9.62
N TYR A 330 21.16 -20.42 9.07
CA TYR A 330 20.55 -19.08 9.13
C TYR A 330 19.12 -19.02 8.56
N ARG A 331 18.83 -19.81 7.52
CA ARG A 331 17.48 -19.97 6.97
C ARG A 331 17.26 -21.37 6.42
N ASN A 332 16.02 -21.82 6.47
CA ASN A 332 15.57 -22.97 5.70
C ASN A 332 15.12 -22.52 4.31
N VAL A 333 15.74 -23.06 3.26
CA VAL A 333 15.40 -22.75 1.85
C VAL A 333 14.56 -23.85 1.20
N LEU A 334 14.34 -24.96 1.89
CA LEU A 334 13.61 -26.11 1.40
C LEU A 334 12.12 -25.96 1.67
N SER A 335 11.29 -26.56 0.82
CA SER A 335 9.85 -26.64 1.04
C SER A 335 9.52 -27.59 2.20
N GLU A 336 8.27 -27.55 2.66
CA GLU A 336 7.77 -28.39 3.76
C GLU A 336 8.05 -29.88 3.54
N ASP A 337 7.80 -30.40 2.34
CA ASP A 337 7.99 -31.81 1.99
C ASP A 337 9.46 -32.23 1.79
N GLN A 338 10.38 -31.26 1.68
CA GLN A 338 11.80 -31.52 1.41
C GLN A 338 12.70 -31.18 2.62
N SER A 339 12.10 -30.58 3.66
CA SER A 339 12.83 -30.05 4.80
C SER A 339 13.27 -31.14 5.76
N LYS A 340 14.49 -31.01 6.27
CA LYS A 340 15.05 -31.87 7.32
C LYS A 340 15.53 -31.04 8.50
N ILE A 341 15.22 -31.47 9.72
CA ILE A 341 15.65 -30.83 10.95
C ILE A 341 17.19 -30.87 11.00
N PRO A 342 17.89 -29.73 11.22
CA PRO A 342 19.33 -29.71 11.33
C PRO A 342 19.83 -30.64 12.44
N VAL A 343 20.98 -31.27 12.24
CA VAL A 343 21.63 -32.22 13.17
C VAL A 343 20.93 -33.57 13.31
N LEU A 344 19.61 -33.60 13.54
CA LEU A 344 18.87 -34.85 13.74
C LEU A 344 18.50 -35.56 12.42
N GLY A 345 18.22 -34.79 11.37
CA GLY A 345 17.93 -35.31 10.03
C GLY A 345 16.49 -35.79 9.81
N ASP A 346 15.62 -35.73 10.83
CA ASP A 346 14.19 -36.01 10.69
C ASP A 346 13.55 -35.10 9.65
N GLU A 347 12.67 -35.63 8.80
CA GLU A 347 12.00 -34.80 7.79
C GLU A 347 10.88 -34.01 8.44
N TYR A 348 11.08 -32.71 8.62
CA TYR A 348 10.08 -31.83 9.19
C TYR A 348 10.41 -30.38 8.84
N TYR A 349 9.38 -29.56 8.68
CA TYR A 349 9.56 -28.16 8.32
C TYR A 349 9.94 -27.30 9.51
N TRP A 350 10.94 -26.43 9.31
CA TRP A 350 11.46 -25.55 10.35
C TRP A 350 11.83 -24.20 9.78
N LEU A 351 11.84 -23.19 10.66
CA LEU A 351 12.15 -21.79 10.36
C LEU A 351 13.22 -21.29 11.33
N SER A 352 14.07 -20.38 10.86
CA SER A 352 15.02 -19.66 11.71
C SER A 352 15.03 -18.16 11.38
N ILE A 353 15.94 -17.40 11.98
CA ILE A 353 16.03 -15.94 11.89
C ILE A 353 15.94 -15.41 10.45
N GLY A 354 16.69 -15.98 9.52
CA GLY A 354 16.75 -15.55 8.12
C GLY A 354 15.53 -15.93 7.29
N ASN A 355 14.57 -16.67 7.86
CA ASN A 355 13.25 -16.86 7.25
C ASN A 355 12.30 -15.70 7.58
N PHE A 356 12.46 -15.03 8.72
CA PHE A 356 11.60 -13.93 9.16
C PHE A 356 12.19 -12.55 8.92
N LEU A 357 13.52 -12.42 8.96
CA LEU A 357 14.23 -11.17 8.73
C LEU A 357 14.93 -11.15 7.37
N GLU A 358 14.82 -10.02 6.70
CA GLU A 358 15.54 -9.72 5.47
C GLU A 358 17.04 -9.57 5.72
N ASP A 359 17.85 -9.78 4.69
CA ASP A 359 19.31 -9.70 4.84
C ASP A 359 19.80 -8.27 5.04
N HIS A 360 19.07 -7.31 4.49
CA HIS A 360 19.37 -5.88 4.52
C HIS A 360 18.23 -5.11 5.20
N ILE A 361 18.54 -3.89 5.66
CA ILE A 361 17.54 -2.95 6.17
C ILE A 361 17.57 -1.66 5.36
N VAL A 362 16.39 -1.12 5.06
CA VAL A 362 16.26 0.12 4.26
C VAL A 362 16.21 1.32 5.20
N GLU A 363 17.16 2.24 5.06
CA GLU A 363 17.17 3.55 5.73
C GLU A 363 16.68 4.63 4.76
N MET A 364 15.56 5.26 5.09
CA MET A 364 15.02 6.37 4.33
C MET A 364 15.83 7.65 4.59
N PRO A 365 15.96 8.53 3.59
CA PRO A 365 16.81 9.71 3.72
C PRO A 365 16.17 10.82 4.59
N TYR A 366 14.94 10.61 5.05
CA TYR A 366 14.17 11.50 5.92
C TYR A 366 13.51 10.73 7.07
N GLU A 367 13.06 11.45 8.10
CA GLU A 367 12.32 10.84 9.22
C GLU A 367 10.93 10.35 8.79
N LEU A 368 10.58 9.15 9.26
CA LEU A 368 9.33 8.47 8.97
C LEU A 368 8.15 8.97 9.83
N ASN A 369 6.96 9.01 9.26
CA ASN A 369 5.74 9.49 9.92
C ASN A 369 5.15 8.45 10.88
N SER A 370 5.58 8.45 12.14
CA SER A 370 5.12 7.51 13.18
C SER A 370 3.62 7.58 13.52
N LYS A 371 2.95 8.70 13.19
CA LYS A 371 1.50 8.85 13.36
C LYS A 371 0.70 8.12 12.29
N LYS A 372 1.33 7.84 11.13
CA LYS A 372 0.68 7.25 9.96
C LYS A 372 1.24 5.87 9.61
N PHE A 373 2.39 5.46 10.15
CA PHE A 373 3.01 4.16 9.86
C PHE A 373 3.52 3.51 11.15
N GLU A 374 3.53 2.17 11.17
CA GLU A 374 4.20 1.40 12.23
C GLU A 374 5.71 1.39 11.98
N LEU A 375 6.48 1.74 13.01
CA LEU A 375 7.93 1.93 12.93
C LEU A 375 8.70 1.07 13.95
N CYS A 376 8.03 0.43 14.91
CA CYS A 376 8.67 -0.47 15.89
C CYS A 376 9.88 0.17 16.63
N GLY A 377 9.80 1.48 16.91
CA GLY A 377 10.87 2.25 17.56
C GLY A 377 11.87 2.94 16.61
N SER A 378 11.84 2.61 15.32
CA SER A 378 12.67 3.25 14.29
C SER A 378 12.23 4.69 14.00
N LYS A 379 13.18 5.54 13.59
CA LYS A 379 12.91 6.89 13.05
C LYS A 379 13.04 6.99 11.53
N ARG A 380 13.86 6.14 10.92
CA ARG A 380 14.25 6.25 9.49
C ARG A 380 14.24 4.92 8.75
N HIS A 381 14.30 3.80 9.46
CA HIS A 381 14.37 2.47 8.85
C HIS A 381 12.98 1.88 8.63
N LEU A 382 12.77 1.29 7.45
CA LEU A 382 11.63 0.43 7.16
C LEU A 382 11.84 -0.96 7.76
N MET A 383 10.76 -1.70 7.98
CA MET A 383 10.82 -2.99 8.69
C MET A 383 11.48 -4.06 7.81
N PRO A 384 12.55 -4.73 8.27
CA PRO A 384 13.21 -5.80 7.52
C PRO A 384 12.52 -7.14 7.77
N LEU A 385 11.19 -7.18 7.69
CA LEU A 385 10.39 -8.41 7.82
C LEU A 385 10.18 -9.05 6.45
N THR A 386 10.28 -10.37 6.37
CA THR A 386 9.89 -11.12 5.17
C THR A 386 8.36 -11.35 5.16
N LYS A 387 7.81 -11.74 4.01
CA LYS A 387 6.40 -12.16 3.91
C LYS A 387 6.05 -13.34 4.83
N THR A 388 7.03 -14.18 5.18
CA THR A 388 6.83 -15.37 6.01
C THR A 388 6.35 -14.99 7.41
N PHE A 389 6.75 -13.84 7.95
CA PHE A 389 6.19 -13.35 9.22
C PHE A 389 4.66 -13.23 9.18
N PHE A 390 4.12 -12.67 8.09
CA PHE A 390 2.68 -12.46 7.90
C PHE A 390 1.90 -13.73 7.49
N GLU A 391 2.59 -14.87 7.27
CA GLU A 391 1.91 -16.16 7.20
C GLU A 391 1.44 -16.63 8.59
N PHE A 392 2.09 -16.16 9.67
CA PHE A 392 1.86 -16.65 11.03
C PHE A 392 1.35 -15.57 12.00
N PHE A 393 1.64 -14.30 11.76
CA PHE A 393 1.28 -13.20 12.66
C PHE A 393 0.54 -12.10 11.93
N LYS A 394 -0.36 -11.41 12.63
CA LYS A 394 -1.09 -10.29 12.05
C LYS A 394 -0.23 -9.02 12.13
N VAL A 395 -0.61 -8.00 11.36
CA VAL A 395 0.07 -6.69 11.40
C VAL A 395 -0.04 -6.03 12.78
N GLU A 396 -1.09 -6.33 13.55
CA GLU A 396 -1.27 -5.81 14.90
C GLU A 396 -0.26 -6.36 15.90
N ASP A 397 0.29 -7.55 15.64
CA ASP A 397 1.28 -8.21 16.52
C ASP A 397 2.69 -7.61 16.33
N VAL A 398 2.92 -6.87 15.24
CA VAL A 398 4.26 -6.43 14.82
C VAL A 398 4.95 -5.53 15.85
N ASP A 399 4.25 -4.57 16.45
CA ASP A 399 4.86 -3.70 17.47
C ASP A 399 5.16 -4.44 18.78
N GLU A 400 4.46 -5.53 19.10
CA GLU A 400 4.82 -6.36 20.25
C GLU A 400 6.06 -7.21 19.95
N LEU A 401 6.12 -7.80 18.76
CA LEU A 401 7.11 -8.81 18.41
C LEU A 401 8.41 -8.25 17.82
N LEU A 402 8.39 -7.06 17.22
CA LEU A 402 9.55 -6.45 16.57
C LEU A 402 9.94 -5.14 17.27
N LYS A 403 11.24 -4.97 17.54
CA LYS A 403 11.84 -3.71 17.98
C LYS A 403 13.09 -3.38 17.18
N ILE A 404 13.20 -2.13 16.74
CA ILE A 404 14.31 -1.59 15.94
C ILE A 404 14.95 -0.44 16.71
N SER A 405 16.26 -0.51 16.94
CA SER A 405 17.03 0.50 17.66
C SER A 405 18.34 0.84 16.94
N SER A 406 18.67 2.13 16.85
CA SER A 406 19.96 2.58 16.34
C SER A 406 21.07 2.37 17.37
N LEU A 407 22.24 1.92 16.92
CA LEU A 407 23.43 1.76 17.74
C LEU A 407 24.37 2.96 17.60
N SER A 408 25.16 3.26 18.65
CA SER A 408 26.07 4.41 18.69
C SER A 408 27.16 4.39 17.61
N ALA A 409 27.49 3.23 17.06
CA ALA A 409 28.48 3.05 16.01
C ALA A 409 27.91 3.13 14.58
N GLY A 410 26.64 3.54 14.41
CA GLY A 410 25.99 3.71 13.11
C GLY A 410 25.28 2.47 12.55
N GLY A 411 25.36 1.33 13.22
CA GLY A 411 24.57 0.13 12.89
C GLY A 411 23.15 0.16 13.47
N VAL A 412 22.33 -0.83 13.09
CA VAL A 412 20.94 -0.98 13.56
C VAL A 412 20.76 -2.35 14.21
N GLU A 413 20.24 -2.37 15.44
CA GLU A 413 19.84 -3.59 16.12
C GLU A 413 18.34 -3.84 15.90
N VAL A 414 18.02 -5.06 15.47
CA VAL A 414 16.65 -5.56 15.35
C VAL A 414 16.47 -6.74 16.27
N LYS A 415 15.46 -6.67 17.13
CA LYS A 415 14.99 -7.76 17.99
C LYS A 415 13.64 -8.23 17.51
N LEU A 416 13.53 -9.51 17.24
CA LEU A 416 12.31 -10.17 16.81
C LEU A 416 12.01 -11.34 17.75
N GLU A 417 10.85 -11.33 18.39
CA GLU A 417 10.40 -12.41 19.27
C GLU A 417 9.34 -13.25 18.58
N ILE A 418 9.60 -14.56 18.42
CA ILE A 418 8.64 -15.49 17.80
C ILE A 418 8.06 -16.42 18.87
N PRO A 419 6.74 -16.37 19.15
CA PRO A 419 6.11 -17.24 20.13
C PRO A 419 6.07 -18.70 19.66
N ILE A 420 6.28 -19.62 20.58
CA ILE A 420 6.28 -21.08 20.38
C ILE A 420 5.28 -21.79 21.31
N LYS A 421 4.94 -23.03 20.99
CA LYS A 421 3.87 -23.82 21.63
C LYS A 421 4.00 -23.95 23.15
N SER A 422 5.23 -23.97 23.68
CA SER A 422 5.49 -23.97 25.13
C SER A 422 4.99 -22.72 25.87
N GLY A 423 4.52 -21.68 25.17
CA GLY A 423 4.17 -20.38 25.74
C GLY A 423 5.36 -19.44 25.90
N ARG A 424 6.57 -19.88 25.53
CA ARG A 424 7.79 -19.05 25.48
C ARG A 424 7.94 -18.36 24.13
N LYS A 425 8.92 -17.45 24.03
CA LYS A 425 9.30 -16.77 22.79
C LYS A 425 10.76 -17.07 22.45
N ILE A 426 11.05 -17.31 21.17
CA ILE A 426 12.41 -17.37 20.63
C ILE A 426 12.81 -15.94 20.25
N LEU A 427 13.86 -15.41 20.89
CA LEU A 427 14.40 -14.09 20.60
C LEU A 427 15.48 -14.20 19.52
N TYR A 428 15.23 -13.57 18.38
CA TYR A 428 16.22 -13.32 17.35
C TYR A 428 16.78 -11.91 17.49
N LYS A 429 18.11 -11.80 17.53
CA LYS A 429 18.82 -10.53 17.56
C LYS A 429 19.71 -10.41 16.34
N LYS A 430 19.43 -9.44 15.47
CA LYS A 430 20.25 -9.14 14.29
C LYS A 430 20.81 -7.73 14.37
N ILE A 431 22.11 -7.59 14.11
CA ILE A 431 22.78 -6.30 13.97
C ILE A 431 23.07 -6.11 12.49
N TYR A 432 22.48 -5.09 11.89
CA TYR A 432 22.78 -4.64 10.53
C TYR A 432 23.95 -3.65 10.61
N GLY A 433 25.08 -4.04 10.02
CA GLY A 433 26.24 -3.19 9.85
C GLY A 433 26.00 -2.13 8.76
N ILE A 434 26.97 -1.25 8.57
CA ILE A 434 26.86 -0.18 7.56
C ILE A 434 26.64 -0.76 6.15
N ASP A 435 27.30 -1.87 5.83
CA ASP A 435 27.19 -2.54 4.53
C ASP A 435 25.84 -3.23 4.30
N ASP A 436 25.09 -3.51 5.37
CA ASP A 436 23.76 -4.12 5.30
C ASP A 436 22.62 -3.08 5.18
N ILE A 437 22.95 -1.78 5.28
CA ILE A 437 21.98 -0.68 5.22
C ILE A 437 21.87 -0.13 3.80
N VAL A 438 20.69 -0.26 3.22
CA VAL A 438 20.36 0.25 1.88
C VAL A 438 19.74 1.64 2.03
N LYS A 439 20.26 2.63 1.28
CA LYS A 439 19.85 4.04 1.37
C LYS A 439 19.26 4.54 0.05
N PRO A 440 18.00 4.20 -0.25
CA PRO A 440 17.36 4.60 -1.51
C PRO A 440 16.79 6.02 -1.42
N GLU A 441 16.88 6.76 -2.52
CA GLU A 441 16.24 8.06 -2.68
C GLU A 441 14.81 7.90 -3.19
N ILE A 442 13.91 7.41 -2.34
CA ILE A 442 12.52 7.14 -2.72
C ILE A 442 11.52 7.83 -1.80
N HIS A 443 10.33 8.11 -2.33
CA HIS A 443 9.22 8.67 -1.56
C HIS A 443 7.91 7.95 -1.92
N LEU A 444 7.09 7.62 -0.93
CA LEU A 444 5.85 6.85 -1.10
C LEU A 444 4.68 7.56 -0.44
N ALA A 445 3.54 7.59 -1.15
CA ALA A 445 2.26 8.09 -0.68
C ALA A 445 1.13 7.07 -0.89
N ILE A 446 0.18 7.04 0.04
CA ILE A 446 -1.02 6.19 -0.02
C ILE A 446 -2.26 7.08 -0.01
N PHE A 447 -3.20 6.84 -0.93
CA PHE A 447 -4.46 7.56 -1.01
C PHE A 447 -5.62 6.74 -1.63
N PRO A 448 -6.85 6.78 -1.07
CA PRO A 448 -7.19 7.49 0.16
C PRO A 448 -6.59 6.80 1.39
N PHE A 449 -6.30 7.58 2.44
CA PHE A 449 -5.67 7.09 3.68
C PHE A 449 -6.74 6.69 4.72
N VAL A 450 -7.57 5.71 4.38
CA VAL A 450 -8.67 5.18 5.21
C VAL A 450 -8.89 3.70 4.89
N LYS A 451 -8.99 2.82 5.88
CA LYS A 451 -9.23 1.38 5.69
C LYS A 451 -10.73 1.11 5.58
N VAL A 452 -11.18 0.55 4.47
CA VAL A 452 -12.59 0.20 4.23
C VAL A 452 -12.68 -1.31 4.00
N GLU A 453 -13.36 -2.01 4.92
CA GLU A 453 -13.45 -3.48 4.92
C GLU A 453 -14.74 -4.00 4.29
N ASP A 454 -15.81 -3.19 4.33
CA ASP A 454 -17.18 -3.62 4.02
C ASP A 454 -17.51 -3.65 2.52
N PHE A 455 -16.79 -2.87 1.70
CA PHE A 455 -16.99 -2.76 0.25
C PHE A 455 -15.69 -2.35 -0.46
N PRO A 456 -15.55 -2.64 -1.77
CA PRO A 456 -14.34 -2.30 -2.52
C PRO A 456 -14.14 -0.79 -2.60
N VAL A 457 -12.92 -0.35 -2.32
CA VAL A 457 -12.45 1.03 -2.51
C VAL A 457 -11.13 0.96 -3.26
N LYS A 458 -10.98 1.86 -4.23
CA LYS A 458 -9.74 1.98 -4.98
C LYS A 458 -8.69 2.74 -4.17
N TYR A 459 -7.60 2.07 -3.85
CA TYR A 459 -6.40 2.64 -3.25
C TYR A 459 -5.34 2.85 -4.31
N ASN A 460 -4.76 4.04 -4.34
CA ASN A 460 -3.65 4.40 -5.21
C ASN A 460 -2.39 4.63 -4.37
N ILE A 461 -1.28 4.18 -4.90
CA ILE A 461 0.05 4.31 -4.30
C ILE A 461 0.90 5.08 -5.27
N GLY A 462 1.36 6.26 -4.83
CA GLY A 462 2.30 7.09 -5.56
C GLY A 462 3.72 6.81 -5.08
N ILE A 463 4.64 6.62 -6.02
CA ILE A 463 6.06 6.44 -5.77
C ILE A 463 6.80 7.53 -6.54
N ILE A 464 7.73 8.19 -5.85
CA ILE A 464 8.72 9.08 -6.45
C ILE A 464 10.07 8.41 -6.30
N ASP A 465 10.80 8.35 -7.40
CA ASP A 465 12.20 7.99 -7.46
C ASP A 465 13.01 9.28 -7.62
N GLY A 466 13.74 9.61 -6.57
CA GLY A 466 14.48 10.85 -6.37
C GLY A 466 15.88 10.85 -6.97
N ASP A 467 16.31 9.75 -7.61
CA ASP A 467 17.58 9.71 -8.33
C ASP A 467 17.42 10.37 -9.71
N ILE A 468 17.95 11.59 -9.86
CA ILE A 468 17.77 12.48 -11.03
C ILE A 468 18.79 12.17 -12.16
N GLY A 469 19.53 11.05 -12.10
CA GLY A 469 20.42 10.66 -13.19
C GLY A 469 19.68 10.10 -14.41
N GLU A 470 20.19 10.36 -15.63
CA GLU A 470 19.73 9.72 -16.89
C GLU A 470 19.75 8.17 -16.85
N ASN A 471 20.40 7.58 -15.83
CA ASN A 471 20.58 6.15 -15.62
C ASN A 471 19.93 5.61 -14.33
N SER A 472 18.97 6.31 -13.70
CA SER A 472 18.20 5.72 -12.60
C SER A 472 17.45 4.47 -13.08
N ASN A 473 18.00 3.31 -12.72
CA ASN A 473 17.43 1.99 -13.00
C ASN A 473 16.75 1.40 -11.76
N ASN A 474 16.37 2.24 -10.78
CA ASN A 474 15.71 1.75 -9.58
C ASN A 474 14.40 1.07 -9.96
N VAL A 475 14.33 -0.24 -9.70
CA VAL A 475 13.12 -1.03 -9.89
C VAL A 475 12.38 -1.04 -8.56
N ILE A 476 11.36 -0.18 -8.44
CA ILE A 476 10.56 -0.07 -7.23
C ILE A 476 9.21 -0.74 -7.48
N LYS A 477 8.90 -1.77 -6.72
CA LYS A 477 7.66 -2.54 -6.87
C LYS A 477 6.96 -2.69 -5.52
N PRO A 478 5.79 -2.04 -5.33
CA PRO A 478 4.93 -2.32 -4.19
C PRO A 478 4.11 -3.59 -4.45
N ILE A 479 4.04 -4.47 -3.45
CA ILE A 479 3.19 -5.66 -3.43
C ILE A 479 2.27 -5.54 -2.20
N PHE A 480 0.97 -5.62 -2.43
CA PHE A 480 -0.05 -5.43 -1.40
C PHE A 480 -0.38 -6.75 -0.73
N LEU A 481 -0.41 -6.76 0.61
CA LEU A 481 -0.71 -7.96 1.40
C LEU A 481 -1.96 -7.72 2.26
N LYS A 482 -2.87 -8.70 2.25
CA LYS A 482 -4.04 -8.77 3.13
C LYS A 482 -4.11 -10.14 3.78
N SER A 483 -4.04 -10.17 5.11
CA SER A 483 -3.91 -11.41 5.89
C SER A 483 -2.82 -12.36 5.33
N GLY A 484 -1.65 -11.80 4.98
CA GLY A 484 -0.52 -12.55 4.41
C GLY A 484 -0.63 -12.90 2.91
N ASN A 485 -1.79 -12.70 2.27
CA ASN A 485 -2.00 -13.02 0.86
C ASN A 485 -1.77 -11.81 -0.04
N ILE A 486 -1.20 -12.04 -1.23
CA ILE A 486 -0.99 -11.00 -2.24
C ILE A 486 -2.33 -10.58 -2.84
N ILE A 487 -2.55 -9.27 -2.92
CA ILE A 487 -3.70 -8.68 -3.60
C ILE A 487 -3.27 -8.19 -4.99
N GLU A 488 -4.16 -8.35 -5.97
CA GLU A 488 -3.96 -7.84 -7.31
C GLU A 488 -3.86 -6.31 -7.33
N SER A 489 -2.99 -5.81 -8.21
CA SER A 489 -2.79 -4.39 -8.46
C SER A 489 -2.78 -4.09 -9.95
N SER A 490 -3.26 -2.91 -10.32
CA SER A 490 -3.17 -2.42 -11.68
C SER A 490 -1.71 -2.26 -12.17
N PRO A 491 -1.49 -2.25 -13.48
CA PRO A 491 -0.20 -1.86 -14.05
C PRO A 491 0.24 -0.48 -13.58
N GLU A 492 1.55 -0.30 -13.56
CA GLU A 492 2.17 0.98 -13.27
C GLU A 492 1.85 1.99 -14.37
N VAL A 493 1.51 3.20 -13.94
CA VAL A 493 1.38 4.37 -14.79
C VAL A 493 2.41 5.39 -14.35
N VAL A 494 3.31 5.73 -15.27
CA VAL A 494 4.35 6.73 -15.04
C VAL A 494 3.78 8.10 -15.39
N ARG A 495 3.82 9.04 -14.45
CA ARG A 495 3.42 10.44 -14.70
C ARG A 495 4.60 11.28 -15.13
N SER A 496 5.73 11.14 -14.45
CA SER A 496 6.98 11.75 -14.85
C SER A 496 8.02 10.67 -15.13
N HIS A 497 8.57 10.67 -16.35
CA HIS A 497 9.57 9.69 -16.79
C HIS A 497 10.99 9.91 -16.24
N GLY A 498 11.22 10.98 -15.46
CA GLY A 498 12.55 11.34 -14.98
C GLY A 498 13.38 12.15 -15.99
N GLY A 499 14.71 12.09 -15.90
CA GLY A 499 15.65 12.87 -16.72
C GLY A 499 16.04 14.18 -16.03
N ASN A 500 15.51 15.32 -16.51
CA ASN A 500 15.74 16.64 -15.89
C ASN A 500 14.77 16.97 -14.73
N GLN A 501 13.93 16.01 -14.34
CA GLN A 501 12.91 16.12 -13.30
C GLN A 501 12.84 14.79 -12.54
N ILE A 502 12.18 14.77 -11.38
CA ILE A 502 11.99 13.54 -10.60
C ILE A 502 11.05 12.58 -11.32
N LYS A 503 11.26 11.27 -11.17
CA LYS A 503 10.38 10.25 -11.73
C LYS A 503 9.22 9.97 -10.76
N SER A 504 7.99 9.95 -11.25
CA SER A 504 6.78 9.69 -10.47
C SER A 504 5.93 8.61 -11.14
N SER A 505 5.47 7.62 -10.37
CA SER A 505 4.63 6.54 -10.88
C SER A 505 3.58 6.08 -9.88
N TYR A 506 2.52 5.47 -10.42
CA TYR A 506 1.31 5.15 -9.68
C TYR A 506 0.79 3.76 -10.01
N ARG A 507 0.34 3.05 -8.97
CA ARG A 507 -0.39 1.79 -9.06
C ARG A 507 -1.63 1.86 -8.19
N SER A 508 -2.62 1.01 -8.49
CA SER A 508 -3.84 0.95 -7.69
C SER A 508 -4.24 -0.49 -7.34
N THR A 509 -5.00 -0.66 -6.27
CA THR A 509 -5.67 -1.91 -5.92
C THR A 509 -7.11 -1.62 -5.52
N GLU A 510 -8.03 -2.54 -5.78
CA GLU A 510 -9.47 -2.41 -5.48
C GLU A 510 -9.88 -3.13 -4.18
N SER A 511 -8.90 -3.44 -3.33
CA SER A 511 -9.12 -3.97 -1.98
C SER A 511 -8.26 -3.22 -0.98
N TYR A 512 -8.74 -3.16 0.27
CA TYR A 512 -7.87 -2.74 1.36
C TYR A 512 -6.72 -3.73 1.53
N PHE A 513 -5.62 -3.25 2.10
CA PHE A 513 -4.45 -4.06 2.44
C PHE A 513 -4.01 -3.74 3.88
N ASP A 514 -3.33 -4.70 4.50
CA ASP A 514 -2.82 -4.57 5.86
C ASP A 514 -1.36 -4.05 5.85
N CYS A 515 -0.57 -4.44 4.84
CA CYS A 515 0.78 -3.95 4.63
C CYS A 515 1.19 -3.95 3.15
N ILE A 516 2.29 -3.25 2.86
CA ILE A 516 2.93 -3.21 1.55
C ILE A 516 4.34 -3.79 1.69
N GLN A 517 4.63 -4.86 0.97
CA GLN A 517 6.01 -5.26 0.71
C GLN A 517 6.56 -4.37 -0.40
N LEU A 518 7.57 -3.58 -0.09
CA LEU A 518 8.25 -2.73 -1.06
C LEU A 518 9.54 -3.41 -1.49
N THR A 519 9.62 -3.80 -2.77
CA THR A 519 10.85 -4.27 -3.38
C THR A 519 11.55 -3.08 -4.02
N ILE A 520 12.79 -2.81 -3.61
CA ILE A 520 13.66 -1.76 -4.13
C ILE A 520 14.89 -2.47 -4.72
N ASN A 521 14.96 -2.52 -6.05
CA ASN A 521 15.91 -3.37 -6.78
C ASN A 521 15.74 -4.84 -6.39
N SER A 522 16.66 -5.39 -5.61
CA SER A 522 16.61 -6.76 -5.07
C SER A 522 16.27 -6.82 -3.59
N TYR A 523 16.12 -5.68 -2.91
CA TYR A 523 15.91 -5.59 -1.46
C TYR A 523 14.44 -5.48 -1.14
N ASN A 524 13.95 -6.25 -0.17
CA ASN A 524 12.58 -6.18 0.30
C ASN A 524 12.53 -5.48 1.66
N CYS A 525 11.45 -4.74 1.89
CA CYS A 525 11.10 -4.23 3.20
C CYS A 525 9.57 -4.12 3.33
N MET A 526 9.10 -3.94 4.56
CA MET A 526 7.67 -3.88 4.86
C MET A 526 7.27 -2.49 5.34
N VAL A 527 6.14 -2.01 4.82
CA VAL A 527 5.48 -0.77 5.21
C VAL A 527 4.08 -1.10 5.73
N ILE A 528 3.80 -0.78 6.99
CA ILE A 528 2.49 -1.02 7.61
C ILE A 528 1.83 0.34 7.89
N PRO A 529 0.78 0.72 7.12
CA PRO A 529 0.10 1.99 7.35
C PRO A 529 -0.92 1.89 8.49
N LYS A 530 -0.98 2.93 9.33
CA LYS A 530 -1.98 3.13 10.40
C LYS A 530 -3.20 3.87 9.85
N MET A 531 -3.92 3.24 8.93
CA MET A 531 -5.13 3.82 8.34
C MET A 531 -6.30 3.78 9.34
N PRO A 532 -7.03 4.89 9.55
CA PRO A 532 -8.28 4.85 10.31
C PRO A 532 -9.29 3.93 9.62
N ILE A 533 -9.99 3.11 10.40
CA ILE A 533 -11.00 2.19 9.86
C ILE A 533 -12.32 2.94 9.69
N TYR A 534 -12.88 2.90 8.49
CA TYR A 534 -14.22 3.38 8.21
C TYR A 534 -15.25 2.49 8.90
N ARG A 535 -16.11 3.10 9.70
CA ARG A 535 -17.30 2.48 10.28
C ARG A 535 -18.46 3.44 10.12
N SER A 536 -19.40 3.13 9.23
CA SER A 536 -20.55 4.01 8.95
C SER A 536 -21.29 4.36 10.25
N ASN A 537 -21.50 5.64 10.49
CA ASN A 537 -22.42 6.15 11.50
C ASN A 537 -23.74 6.57 10.84
N ASN A 538 -24.69 7.07 11.65
CA ASN A 538 -26.00 7.54 11.18
C ASN A 538 -26.00 9.06 10.84
N VAL A 539 -24.87 9.64 10.47
CA VAL A 539 -24.76 11.06 10.11
C VAL A 539 -24.85 11.20 8.60
N ASP A 540 -25.91 11.84 8.14
CA ASP A 540 -26.09 12.19 6.72
C ASP A 540 -25.30 13.46 6.37
N TYR A 541 -24.79 13.49 5.14
CA TYR A 541 -24.10 14.64 4.58
C TYR A 541 -24.89 15.20 3.39
N THR A 542 -24.93 16.53 3.29
CA THR A 542 -25.38 17.23 2.07
C THR A 542 -24.31 18.21 1.65
N PHE A 543 -23.79 18.03 0.43
CA PHE A 543 -22.79 18.88 -0.19
C PHE A 543 -23.45 19.81 -1.22
N ALA A 544 -22.90 21.00 -1.40
CA ALA A 544 -23.22 21.90 -2.49
C ALA A 544 -21.93 22.28 -3.24
N ILE A 545 -21.90 22.00 -4.54
CA ILE A 545 -20.72 22.13 -5.40
C ILE A 545 -21.02 23.13 -6.52
N ASP A 546 -20.37 24.29 -6.46
CA ASP A 546 -20.39 25.31 -7.51
C ASP A 546 -19.20 25.07 -8.44
N PHE A 547 -19.46 24.35 -9.54
CA PHE A 547 -18.54 24.20 -10.66
C PHE A 547 -18.58 25.47 -11.53
N GLY A 548 -17.85 26.50 -11.11
CA GLY A 548 -17.80 27.78 -11.82
C GLY A 548 -16.81 27.79 -12.99
N THR A 549 -16.98 28.75 -13.91
CA THR A 549 -16.09 28.96 -15.07
C THR A 549 -14.63 29.19 -14.67
N THR A 550 -14.43 30.04 -13.66
CA THR A 550 -13.10 30.48 -13.21
C THR A 550 -12.71 29.85 -11.87
N ASN A 551 -13.68 29.71 -10.96
CA ASN A 551 -13.47 29.20 -9.61
C ASN A 551 -14.52 28.17 -9.24
N THR A 552 -14.09 27.11 -8.55
CA THR A 552 -14.94 26.09 -7.95
C THR A 552 -15.04 26.29 -6.45
N HIS A 553 -16.22 26.08 -5.86
CA HIS A 553 -16.47 26.15 -4.42
C HIS A 553 -17.26 24.95 -3.92
N ILE A 554 -16.97 24.47 -2.70
CA ILE A 554 -17.69 23.37 -2.06
C ILE A 554 -18.00 23.72 -0.61
N GLU A 555 -19.28 23.64 -0.27
CA GLU A 555 -19.79 23.67 1.11
C GLU A 555 -20.49 22.36 1.43
N TYR A 556 -20.60 22.04 2.72
CA TYR A 556 -21.41 20.93 3.17
C TYR A 556 -22.07 21.21 4.51
N LYS A 557 -23.11 20.44 4.83
CA LYS A 557 -23.69 20.34 6.16
C LYS A 557 -23.80 18.89 6.57
N LYS A 558 -23.67 18.65 7.87
CA LYS A 558 -24.06 17.41 8.52
C LYS A 558 -25.41 17.60 9.20
N THR A 559 -26.16 16.53 9.39
CA THR A 559 -27.41 16.58 10.16
C THR A 559 -27.18 17.21 11.54
N GLY A 560 -27.84 18.35 11.81
CA GLY A 560 -27.75 19.07 13.09
C GLY A 560 -26.55 20.03 13.24
N GLU A 561 -25.68 20.15 12.24
CA GLU A 561 -24.53 21.08 12.26
C GLU A 561 -24.73 22.30 11.34
N THR A 562 -23.91 23.33 11.55
CA THR A 562 -23.82 24.50 10.68
C THR A 562 -23.10 24.19 9.36
N LEU A 563 -23.26 25.09 8.38
CA LEU A 563 -22.56 25.00 7.10
C LEU A 563 -21.04 25.11 7.27
N GLN A 564 -20.29 24.25 6.58
CA GLN A 564 -18.84 24.19 6.63
C GLN A 564 -18.26 24.10 5.21
N PRO A 565 -17.19 24.86 4.90
CA PRO A 565 -16.47 24.69 3.64
C PRO A 565 -15.76 23.35 3.62
N LEU A 566 -15.56 22.77 2.43
CA LEU A 566 -14.77 21.53 2.31
C LEU A 566 -13.32 21.78 2.73
N LYS A 567 -12.86 21.02 3.74
CA LYS A 567 -11.49 21.05 4.24
C LYS A 567 -10.86 19.66 4.21
N ASN A 568 -9.57 19.63 3.91
CA ASN A 568 -8.66 18.51 4.04
C ASN A 568 -7.58 18.93 5.04
N GLU A 569 -7.67 18.52 6.30
CA GLU A 569 -6.80 19.03 7.36
C GLU A 569 -6.37 17.94 8.33
N MET A 570 -5.24 18.17 8.99
CA MET A 570 -4.69 17.24 9.99
C MET A 570 -5.64 17.10 11.20
N PRO A 571 -5.73 15.92 11.83
CA PRO A 571 -4.94 14.71 11.57
C PRO A 571 -5.49 13.82 10.44
N ASN A 572 -6.67 14.12 9.89
CA ASN A 572 -7.40 13.26 8.95
C ASN A 572 -7.31 13.81 7.53
N THR A 573 -6.16 13.59 6.90
CA THR A 573 -5.91 13.97 5.50
C THR A 573 -6.30 12.85 4.53
N ILE A 574 -6.73 13.24 3.33
CA ILE A 574 -7.10 12.30 2.25
C ILE A 574 -5.95 11.37 1.89
N TRP A 575 -4.71 11.82 1.99
CA TRP A 575 -3.52 11.01 1.72
C TRP A 575 -2.45 11.20 2.80
N ALA A 576 -1.54 10.24 2.91
CA ALA A 576 -0.34 10.36 3.73
C ALA A 576 0.89 9.79 3.03
N SER A 577 2.05 10.41 3.26
CA SER A 577 3.36 9.94 2.83
C SER A 577 4.17 9.37 3.98
N LEU A 578 5.22 8.62 3.63
CA LEU A 578 6.23 8.19 4.60
C LEU A 578 6.90 9.34 5.35
N LEU A 579 6.92 10.57 4.82
CA LEU A 579 7.65 11.70 5.40
C LEU A 579 6.95 12.26 6.66
N SER A 580 7.74 12.49 7.70
CA SER A 580 7.32 13.20 8.91
C SER A 580 7.46 14.71 8.75
N LYS A 581 6.34 15.44 8.78
CA LYS A 581 6.32 16.92 8.68
C LYS A 581 6.73 17.65 9.97
N SER A 582 6.90 16.94 11.08
CA SER A 582 7.32 17.53 12.37
C SER A 582 8.84 17.64 12.52
N ALA A 583 9.62 17.10 11.58
CA ALA A 583 11.07 17.15 11.58
C ALA A 583 11.61 18.36 10.80
N LYS A 584 12.88 18.73 11.00
CA LYS A 584 13.59 19.58 10.02
C LYS A 584 13.77 18.75 8.75
N VAL A 585 12.89 18.99 7.78
CA VAL A 585 12.91 18.29 6.49
C VAL A 585 13.90 18.99 5.55
N ASP A 586 14.77 18.22 4.89
CA ASP A 586 15.60 18.76 3.81
C ASP A 586 14.69 19.30 2.68
N PRO A 587 14.96 20.51 2.15
CA PRO A 587 14.16 21.09 1.06
C PRO A 587 13.88 20.14 -0.11
N ILE A 588 14.79 19.21 -0.44
CA ILE A 588 14.59 18.27 -1.55
C ILE A 588 13.39 17.33 -1.32
N TYR A 589 13.16 16.86 -0.09
CA TYR A 589 12.02 15.99 0.23
C TYR A 589 10.70 16.77 0.34
N THR A 590 10.80 18.07 0.60
CA THR A 590 9.64 18.98 0.51
C THR A 590 9.19 19.12 -0.94
N LEU A 591 10.13 19.13 -1.90
CA LEU A 591 9.83 19.13 -3.33
C LEU A 591 9.16 17.83 -3.80
N ASN A 592 9.54 16.68 -3.22
CA ASN A 592 8.87 15.41 -3.49
C ASN A 592 7.40 15.44 -3.06
N GLU A 593 7.08 15.96 -1.87
CA GLU A 593 5.68 16.17 -1.47
C GLU A 593 4.95 17.18 -2.37
N ALA A 594 5.65 18.22 -2.85
CA ALA A 594 5.07 19.17 -3.80
C ALA A 594 4.62 18.49 -5.10
N THR A 595 5.32 17.45 -5.54
CA THR A 595 4.93 16.63 -6.71
C THR A 595 3.61 15.90 -6.45
N PHE A 596 3.47 15.22 -5.31
CA PHE A 596 2.19 14.62 -4.92
C PHE A 596 1.06 15.65 -4.76
N ASN A 597 1.36 16.86 -4.28
CA ASN A 597 0.38 17.93 -4.21
C ASN A 597 -0.12 18.38 -5.60
N GLN A 598 0.72 18.30 -6.64
CA GLN A 598 0.36 18.63 -8.03
C GLN A 598 -0.31 17.47 -8.77
N GLU A 599 0.13 16.23 -8.55
CA GLU A 599 -0.33 15.02 -9.28
C GLU A 599 -1.51 14.30 -8.62
N ILE A 600 -1.79 14.55 -7.33
CA ILE A 600 -2.90 13.94 -6.59
C ILE A 600 -3.85 15.03 -6.09
N ILE A 601 -3.58 15.57 -4.91
CA ILE A 601 -4.34 16.62 -4.23
C ILE A 601 -3.41 17.28 -3.20
N PRO A 602 -3.51 18.60 -2.98
CA PRO A 602 -2.78 19.24 -1.89
C PRO A 602 -3.07 18.59 -0.54
N HIS A 603 -2.00 18.34 0.24
CA HIS A 603 -2.08 17.68 1.54
C HIS A 603 -3.00 18.40 2.53
N SER A 604 -3.07 19.73 2.42
CA SER A 604 -3.92 20.58 3.26
C SER A 604 -4.78 21.50 2.40
N ILE A 605 -6.08 21.55 2.67
CA ILE A 605 -7.06 22.49 2.09
C ILE A 605 -7.92 23.02 3.24
N GLY A 606 -8.14 24.33 3.29
CA GLY A 606 -8.77 25.02 4.40
C GLY A 606 -7.80 25.86 5.24
N THR A 607 -6.59 26.10 4.74
CA THR A 607 -5.58 27.01 5.33
C THR A 607 -5.70 28.42 4.73
N GLU A 608 -4.97 29.39 5.30
CA GLU A 608 -4.87 30.75 4.74
C GLU A 608 -4.36 30.73 3.29
N ASP A 609 -3.33 29.92 3.01
CA ASP A 609 -2.73 29.84 1.68
C ASP A 609 -3.59 29.08 0.67
N LEU A 610 -4.37 28.09 1.08
CA LEU A 610 -5.18 27.25 0.20
C LEU A 610 -6.52 26.86 0.85
N SER A 611 -7.57 27.52 0.42
CA SER A 611 -8.96 27.25 0.77
C SER A 611 -9.87 27.44 -0.45
N PHE A 612 -11.04 26.81 -0.43
CA PHE A 612 -12.09 27.12 -1.40
C PHE A 612 -12.56 28.57 -1.19
N PRO A 613 -12.88 29.32 -2.26
CA PRO A 613 -12.94 28.88 -3.66
C PRO A 613 -11.55 28.75 -4.32
N VAL A 614 -11.33 27.66 -5.06
CA VAL A 614 -10.09 27.37 -5.82
C VAL A 614 -10.31 27.60 -7.31
N ARG A 615 -9.24 27.70 -8.12
CA ARG A 615 -9.37 27.82 -9.58
C ARG A 615 -9.99 26.56 -10.17
N THR A 616 -10.85 26.73 -11.17
CA THR A 616 -11.38 25.64 -11.99
C THR A 616 -10.33 25.25 -13.03
N ALA A 617 -9.49 24.29 -12.67
CA ALA A 617 -8.35 23.87 -13.47
C ALA A 617 -8.08 22.37 -13.34
N LEU A 618 -7.59 21.77 -14.41
CA LEU A 618 -7.25 20.36 -14.54
C LEU A 618 -5.81 20.25 -15.03
N VAL A 619 -5.06 19.27 -14.53
CA VAL A 619 -3.77 18.89 -15.10
C VAL A 619 -3.78 17.44 -15.54
N GLU A 620 -3.10 17.19 -16.64
CA GLU A 620 -2.91 15.87 -17.23
C GLU A 620 -1.49 15.70 -17.76
N ASN A 621 -1.11 14.45 -18.00
CA ASN A 621 0.10 14.12 -18.72
C ASN A 621 0.08 14.70 -20.15
N LYS A 622 1.17 15.37 -20.59
CA LYS A 622 1.26 15.93 -21.96
C LYS A 622 1.11 14.90 -23.07
N ASP A 623 1.45 13.65 -22.79
CA ASP A 623 1.40 12.50 -23.68
C ASP A 623 0.13 11.64 -23.48
N ILE A 624 -0.88 12.18 -22.79
CA ILE A 624 -2.12 11.45 -22.51
C ILE A 624 -2.82 11.00 -23.81
N ASN A 625 -3.13 9.70 -23.88
CA ASN A 625 -3.88 9.13 -24.99
C ASN A 625 -5.36 8.97 -24.62
N TYR A 626 -6.19 9.87 -25.14
CA TYR A 626 -7.63 9.85 -24.92
C TYR A 626 -8.37 8.66 -25.52
N ASN A 627 -7.73 7.80 -26.32
CA ASN A 627 -8.34 6.56 -26.80
C ASN A 627 -8.24 5.40 -25.78
N ASN A 628 -7.35 5.52 -24.79
CA ASN A 628 -7.19 4.52 -23.74
C ASN A 628 -8.06 4.84 -22.51
N GLU A 629 -8.13 3.88 -21.58
CA GLU A 629 -8.71 4.13 -20.26
C GLU A 629 -7.87 5.16 -19.50
N ARG A 630 -8.56 6.08 -18.84
CA ARG A 630 -7.96 7.17 -18.07
C ARG A 630 -8.41 7.05 -16.64
N GLU A 631 -7.47 7.22 -15.73
CA GLU A 631 -7.70 7.01 -14.32
C GLU A 631 -7.30 8.26 -13.56
N LEU A 632 -8.21 8.70 -12.68
CA LEU A 632 -7.92 9.80 -11.76
C LEU A 632 -6.67 9.52 -10.94
N PHE A 633 -5.91 10.58 -10.70
CA PHE A 633 -4.67 10.61 -9.93
C PHE A 633 -3.50 9.82 -10.53
N LYS A 634 -3.75 8.91 -11.47
CA LYS A 634 -2.71 8.21 -12.26
C LYS A 634 -2.35 8.96 -13.54
N HIS A 635 -3.32 9.58 -14.21
CA HIS A 635 -3.10 10.28 -15.49
C HIS A 635 -3.53 11.75 -15.45
N ILE A 636 -4.55 12.05 -14.63
CA ILE A 636 -5.29 13.31 -14.67
C ILE A 636 -5.90 13.64 -13.31
N ASN A 637 -5.91 14.91 -12.91
CA ASN A 637 -6.47 15.38 -11.64
C ASN A 637 -6.80 16.88 -11.67
N ASN A 638 -7.66 17.33 -10.75
CA ASN A 638 -7.92 18.78 -10.61
C ASN A 638 -6.68 19.47 -10.02
N PHE A 639 -6.40 20.68 -10.48
CA PHE A 639 -5.20 21.43 -10.13
C PHE A 639 -5.53 22.63 -9.23
N PHE A 640 -5.51 22.41 -7.91
CA PHE A 640 -5.85 23.43 -6.92
C PHE A 640 -4.73 24.45 -6.64
N LEU A 641 -3.57 24.26 -7.26
CA LEU A 641 -2.36 25.07 -7.04
C LEU A 641 -2.11 26.10 -8.16
N LEU A 642 -3.04 26.26 -9.10
CA LEU A 642 -2.96 27.29 -10.13
C LEU A 642 -2.77 28.67 -9.49
N GLU A 643 -1.85 29.47 -10.05
CA GLU A 643 -1.44 30.80 -9.55
C GLU A 643 -0.62 30.78 -8.25
N LYS A 644 -0.37 29.61 -7.65
CA LYS A 644 0.41 29.47 -6.40
C LYS A 644 1.79 28.87 -6.62
N THR A 645 1.90 27.93 -7.55
CA THR A 645 3.15 27.27 -7.91
C THR A 645 3.27 27.11 -9.42
N THR A 646 4.49 26.96 -9.91
CA THR A 646 4.73 26.59 -11.31
C THR A 646 4.28 25.14 -11.58
N ILE A 647 3.67 24.93 -12.74
CA ILE A 647 3.22 23.62 -13.20
C ILE A 647 4.44 22.80 -13.65
N GLN A 648 4.48 21.53 -13.26
CA GLN A 648 5.56 20.63 -13.68
C GLN A 648 5.64 20.46 -15.20
N GLN A 649 6.86 20.24 -15.71
CA GLN A 649 7.10 20.23 -17.15
C GLN A 649 6.39 19.11 -17.90
N HIS A 650 6.14 17.97 -17.26
CA HIS A 650 5.41 16.84 -17.86
C HIS A 650 3.88 17.02 -17.84
N LEU A 651 3.36 18.03 -17.14
CA LEU A 651 1.94 18.29 -17.03
C LEU A 651 1.47 19.35 -18.03
N GLU A 652 0.25 19.18 -18.51
CA GLU A 652 -0.50 20.13 -19.31
C GLU A 652 -1.70 20.65 -18.52
N LEU A 653 -1.89 21.97 -18.50
CA LEU A 653 -2.98 22.63 -17.78
C LEU A 653 -4.15 22.93 -18.73
N THR A 654 -5.35 22.54 -18.33
CA THR A 654 -6.59 22.97 -18.97
C THR A 654 -7.45 23.79 -17.99
N THR A 655 -8.00 24.91 -18.46
CA THR A 655 -8.96 25.76 -17.73
C THR A 655 -10.24 25.95 -18.54
N ALA A 656 -11.21 26.73 -18.04
CA ALA A 656 -12.49 26.99 -18.72
C ALA A 656 -13.34 25.75 -19.04
N LEU A 657 -13.16 24.68 -18.25
CA LEU A 657 -13.76 23.35 -18.44
C LEU A 657 -15.29 23.36 -18.60
N LYS A 658 -15.98 24.29 -17.91
CA LYS A 658 -17.44 24.37 -17.92
C LYS A 658 -18.04 24.65 -19.31
N TRP A 659 -17.33 25.42 -20.13
CA TRP A 659 -17.73 25.83 -21.48
C TRP A 659 -16.93 25.11 -22.56
N SER A 660 -16.37 23.94 -22.23
CA SER A 660 -15.67 23.06 -23.15
C SER A 660 -16.53 22.65 -24.34
N ASN A 661 -15.90 22.28 -25.45
CA ASN A 661 -16.62 21.80 -26.61
C ASN A 661 -17.07 20.34 -26.40
N TYR A 662 -18.29 20.15 -25.89
CA TYR A 662 -18.87 18.84 -25.60
C TYR A 662 -19.03 17.91 -26.82
N SER A 663 -18.88 18.45 -28.05
CA SER A 663 -18.84 17.61 -29.27
C SER A 663 -17.49 16.90 -29.46
N LYS A 664 -16.41 17.45 -28.89
CA LYS A 664 -15.09 16.81 -28.88
C LYS A 664 -15.01 15.81 -27.73
N ALA A 665 -14.67 14.57 -28.06
CA ALA A 665 -14.60 13.50 -27.07
C ALA A 665 -13.59 13.80 -25.95
N GLU A 666 -12.43 14.37 -26.28
CA GLU A 666 -11.37 14.73 -25.33
C GLU A 666 -11.86 15.76 -24.29
N ASP A 667 -12.47 16.85 -24.77
CA ASP A 667 -13.00 17.92 -23.94
C ASP A 667 -14.13 17.43 -23.03
N LYS A 668 -15.03 16.59 -23.53
CA LYS A 668 -16.04 15.92 -22.70
C LYS A 668 -15.39 15.05 -21.62
N LYS A 669 -14.36 14.28 -21.99
CA LYS A 669 -13.62 13.41 -21.07
C LYS A 669 -12.90 14.19 -19.96
N ARG A 670 -12.40 15.39 -20.25
CA ARG A 670 -11.83 16.32 -19.24
C ARG A 670 -12.88 16.78 -18.23
N VAL A 671 -14.08 17.14 -18.69
CA VAL A 671 -15.19 17.54 -17.80
C VAL A 671 -15.63 16.36 -16.93
N GLU A 672 -15.77 15.17 -17.50
CA GLU A 672 -16.06 13.94 -16.75
C GLU A 672 -15.02 13.70 -15.64
N SER A 673 -13.72 13.79 -15.96
CA SER A 673 -12.64 13.63 -14.97
C SER A 673 -12.65 14.74 -13.91
N TYR A 674 -12.97 15.98 -14.28
CA TYR A 674 -13.08 17.08 -13.33
C TYR A 674 -14.20 16.85 -12.30
N VAL A 675 -15.38 16.45 -12.77
CA VAL A 675 -16.53 16.10 -11.93
C VAL A 675 -16.24 14.87 -11.07
N GLU A 676 -15.58 13.85 -11.63
CA GLU A 676 -15.18 12.63 -10.92
C GLU A 676 -14.25 12.92 -9.76
N TYR A 677 -13.30 13.84 -9.96
CA TYR A 677 -12.41 14.30 -8.92
C TYR A 677 -13.18 15.01 -7.79
N LEU A 678 -14.09 15.94 -8.12
CA LEU A 678 -14.90 16.65 -7.11
C LEU A 678 -15.75 15.69 -6.28
N LEU A 679 -16.36 14.69 -6.92
CA LEU A 679 -17.14 13.66 -6.23
C LEU A 679 -16.25 12.73 -5.40
N SER A 680 -15.05 12.40 -5.87
CA SER A 680 -14.10 11.56 -5.13
C SER A 680 -13.60 12.23 -3.85
N ILE A 681 -13.29 13.53 -3.87
CA ILE A 681 -12.89 14.24 -2.64
C ILE A 681 -14.04 14.36 -1.63
N VAL A 682 -15.28 14.49 -2.12
CA VAL A 682 -16.49 14.44 -1.28
C VAL A 682 -16.66 13.04 -0.66
N TYR A 683 -16.55 12.01 -1.48
CA TYR A 683 -16.62 10.62 -1.05
C TYR A 683 -15.56 10.28 0.02
N TYR A 684 -14.30 10.67 -0.21
CA TYR A 684 -13.23 10.48 0.76
C TYR A 684 -13.45 11.28 2.05
N LYS A 685 -14.02 12.49 1.96
CA LYS A 685 -14.39 13.28 3.15
C LYS A 685 -15.43 12.55 4.00
N VAL A 686 -16.44 11.95 3.38
CA VAL A 686 -17.46 11.17 4.08
C VAL A 686 -16.84 9.93 4.73
N LEU A 687 -16.00 9.18 4.01
CA LEU A 687 -15.28 8.01 4.55
C LEU A 687 -14.41 8.38 5.76
N LEU A 688 -13.56 9.39 5.65
CA LEU A 688 -12.69 9.84 6.75
C LEU A 688 -13.46 10.37 7.97
N SER A 689 -14.72 10.75 7.77
CA SER A 689 -15.60 11.26 8.82
C SER A 689 -16.61 10.21 9.29
N ASN A 690 -16.46 8.94 8.89
CA ASN A 690 -17.36 7.84 9.21
C ASN A 690 -18.83 8.09 8.79
N GLY A 691 -19.07 9.00 7.86
CA GLY A 691 -20.41 9.42 7.46
C GLY A 691 -21.15 8.37 6.64
N LYS A 692 -22.47 8.53 6.54
CA LYS A 692 -23.35 7.60 5.85
C LYS A 692 -23.35 7.82 4.34
N LEU A 693 -22.78 6.88 3.58
CA LEU A 693 -22.65 6.99 2.11
C LEU A 693 -24.00 6.93 1.38
N GLU A 694 -24.89 5.99 1.74
CA GLU A 694 -26.16 5.74 1.03
C GLU A 694 -27.09 6.98 0.96
N ASN A 695 -26.99 7.87 1.95
CA ASN A 695 -27.80 9.06 2.09
C ASN A 695 -27.02 10.36 1.76
N THR A 696 -25.79 10.26 1.27
CA THR A 696 -24.98 11.45 0.96
C THR A 696 -25.54 12.16 -0.26
N LYS A 697 -26.04 13.39 -0.08
CA LYS A 697 -26.64 14.20 -1.13
C LYS A 697 -25.65 15.23 -1.67
N VAL A 698 -25.75 15.52 -2.96
CA VAL A 698 -24.94 16.54 -3.65
C VAL A 698 -25.88 17.44 -4.45
N ILE A 699 -25.77 18.75 -4.22
CA ILE A 699 -26.42 19.79 -5.02
C ILE A 699 -25.33 20.39 -5.92
N TRP A 700 -25.55 20.41 -7.22
CA TRP A 700 -24.66 21.11 -8.16
C TRP A 700 -25.41 22.25 -8.86
N PHE A 701 -24.67 23.27 -9.29
CA PHE A 701 -25.25 24.46 -9.88
C PHE A 701 -24.97 24.58 -11.38
N TYR A 702 -25.91 25.15 -12.11
CA TYR A 702 -25.79 25.40 -13.55
C TYR A 702 -26.26 26.81 -13.94
N PRO A 703 -25.64 27.43 -14.95
CA PRO A 703 -26.05 28.72 -15.48
C PRO A 703 -27.18 28.52 -16.49
N ILE A 704 -28.09 29.48 -16.54
CA ILE A 704 -29.28 29.41 -17.40
C ILE A 704 -28.96 29.73 -18.86
N SER A 705 -27.79 30.33 -19.13
CA SER A 705 -27.30 30.60 -20.49
C SER A 705 -26.76 29.36 -21.23
N MET A 706 -26.66 28.21 -20.56
CA MET A 706 -26.40 26.94 -21.24
C MET A 706 -27.66 26.45 -21.96
N THR A 707 -27.50 25.92 -23.17
CA THR A 707 -28.62 25.32 -23.90
C THR A 707 -29.17 24.10 -23.14
N SER A 708 -30.44 23.76 -23.32
CA SER A 708 -31.05 22.59 -22.66
C SER A 708 -30.28 21.29 -22.95
N PHE A 709 -29.70 21.18 -24.15
CA PHE A 709 -28.84 20.05 -24.53
C PHE A 709 -27.54 20.00 -23.72
N GLN A 710 -26.83 21.12 -23.57
CA GLN A 710 -25.62 21.21 -22.74
C GLN A 710 -25.92 20.89 -21.27
N GLN A 711 -27.01 21.43 -20.73
CA GLN A 711 -27.47 21.12 -19.38
C GLN A 711 -27.74 19.62 -19.21
N GLY A 712 -28.39 18.98 -20.19
CA GLY A 712 -28.64 17.54 -20.20
C GLY A 712 -27.35 16.71 -20.24
N ILE A 713 -26.35 17.13 -21.00
CA ILE A 713 -25.03 16.46 -21.03
C ILE A 713 -24.35 16.55 -19.66
N ILE A 714 -24.28 17.74 -19.07
CA ILE A 714 -23.60 17.94 -17.77
C ILE A 714 -24.35 17.17 -16.67
N GLU A 715 -25.69 17.18 -16.69
CA GLU A 715 -26.50 16.40 -15.76
C GLU A 715 -26.24 14.89 -15.88
N ASP A 716 -26.14 14.36 -17.10
CA ASP A 716 -25.78 12.97 -17.36
C ASP A 716 -24.36 12.65 -16.83
N ILE A 717 -23.39 13.56 -17.04
CA ILE A 717 -22.03 13.43 -16.48
C ILE A 717 -22.09 13.33 -14.95
N TRP A 718 -22.79 14.25 -14.26
CA TRP A 718 -22.92 14.22 -12.81
C TRP A 718 -23.56 12.93 -12.31
N LYS A 719 -24.69 12.51 -12.91
CA LYS A 719 -25.41 11.30 -12.51
C LYS A 719 -24.59 10.02 -12.71
N LYS A 720 -23.95 9.86 -13.87
CA LYS A 720 -23.09 8.69 -14.15
C LYS A 720 -21.87 8.64 -13.25
N THR A 721 -21.24 9.79 -13.05
CA THR A 721 -20.03 9.88 -12.24
C THR A 721 -20.33 9.69 -10.75
N TYR A 722 -21.47 10.17 -10.27
CA TYR A 722 -21.93 9.90 -8.90
C TYR A 722 -22.08 8.41 -8.65
N LYS A 723 -22.73 7.67 -9.56
CA LYS A 723 -22.80 6.20 -9.47
C LYS A 723 -21.42 5.54 -9.54
N LYS A 724 -20.55 6.00 -10.44
CA LYS A 724 -19.16 5.48 -10.54
C LYS A 724 -18.39 5.61 -9.23
N VAL A 725 -18.53 6.74 -8.52
CA VAL A 725 -17.78 7.02 -7.28
C VAL A 725 -18.43 6.42 -6.04
N PHE A 726 -19.77 6.48 -5.91
CA PHE A 726 -20.50 6.00 -4.73
C PHE A 726 -20.98 4.55 -4.84
N GLY A 727 -20.75 3.90 -5.99
CA GLY A 727 -21.15 2.52 -6.28
C GLY A 727 -22.51 2.39 -6.97
N ASP A 728 -22.77 1.24 -7.58
CA ASP A 728 -23.97 0.99 -8.40
C ASP A 728 -25.29 1.05 -7.61
N SER A 729 -25.23 0.83 -6.29
CA SER A 729 -26.38 0.95 -5.39
C SER A 729 -26.72 2.40 -5.02
N ALA A 730 -25.90 3.37 -5.42
CA ALA A 730 -26.14 4.78 -5.11
C ALA A 730 -27.39 5.30 -5.82
N ASN A 731 -28.26 5.97 -5.08
CA ASN A 731 -29.49 6.53 -5.62
C ASN A 731 -29.19 7.80 -6.44
N PRO A 732 -29.44 7.84 -7.76
CA PRO A 732 -29.22 9.04 -8.57
C PRO A 732 -30.14 10.22 -8.19
N GLU A 733 -31.18 10.03 -7.38
CA GLU A 733 -31.96 11.13 -6.81
C GLU A 733 -31.20 11.90 -5.71
N ASN A 734 -30.07 11.38 -5.22
CA ASN A 734 -29.20 12.08 -4.27
C ASN A 734 -28.35 13.18 -4.95
N ILE A 735 -28.30 13.23 -6.28
CA ILE A 735 -27.64 14.30 -7.04
C ILE A 735 -28.71 15.22 -7.65
N THR A 736 -28.82 16.44 -7.14
CA THR A 736 -29.82 17.42 -7.58
C THR A 736 -29.14 18.65 -8.19
N LYS A 737 -29.84 19.31 -9.12
CA LYS A 737 -29.36 20.53 -9.78
C LYS A 737 -30.14 21.77 -9.33
N MET A 738 -29.49 22.92 -9.32
CA MET A 738 -30.11 24.21 -9.02
C MET A 738 -29.54 25.32 -9.92
N ALA A 739 -30.37 26.27 -10.34
CA ALA A 739 -29.89 27.42 -11.11
C ALA A 739 -29.01 28.34 -10.24
N GLU A 740 -27.88 28.77 -10.79
CA GLU A 740 -26.88 29.59 -10.08
C GLU A 740 -27.46 30.90 -9.51
N SER A 741 -28.35 31.57 -10.25
CA SER A 741 -28.94 32.84 -9.83
C SER A 741 -29.91 32.76 -8.66
N ILE A 742 -30.50 31.58 -8.41
CA ILE A 742 -31.53 31.37 -7.39
C ILE A 742 -30.89 31.21 -6.01
N ALA A 743 -29.82 30.42 -5.92
CA ALA A 743 -29.27 29.98 -4.65
C ALA A 743 -28.86 31.14 -3.71
N PRO A 744 -28.16 32.20 -4.17
CA PRO A 744 -27.68 33.28 -3.30
C PRO A 744 -28.79 33.99 -2.51
N PHE A 745 -30.00 34.11 -3.07
CA PHE A 745 -31.13 34.75 -2.40
C PHE A 745 -31.46 34.07 -1.06
N TYR A 746 -31.47 32.74 -1.02
CA TYR A 746 -31.80 32.00 0.21
C TYR A 746 -30.79 32.21 1.33
N HIS A 747 -29.54 32.54 1.02
CA HIS A 747 -28.58 32.95 2.04
C HIS A 747 -28.92 34.34 2.59
N TYR A 748 -29.16 35.33 1.72
CA TYR A 748 -29.52 36.69 2.13
C TYR A 748 -30.86 36.77 2.87
N HIS A 749 -31.88 36.04 2.40
CA HIS A 749 -33.19 35.99 3.03
C HIS A 749 -33.10 35.41 4.44
N ASN A 750 -32.50 34.22 4.58
CA ASN A 750 -32.47 33.49 5.84
C ASN A 750 -31.48 34.08 6.87
N ASP A 751 -30.34 34.64 6.42
CA ASP A 751 -29.27 35.08 7.34
C ASP A 751 -29.21 36.59 7.53
N LYS A 752 -29.70 37.37 6.55
CA LYS A 752 -29.68 38.85 6.59
C LYS A 752 -31.08 39.46 6.69
N GLY A 753 -32.14 38.66 6.71
CA GLY A 753 -33.52 39.13 6.85
C GLY A 753 -34.00 39.99 5.68
N ILE A 754 -33.45 39.77 4.47
CA ILE A 754 -33.86 40.51 3.27
C ILE A 754 -35.28 40.09 2.87
N ILE A 755 -36.16 41.09 2.70
CA ILE A 755 -37.58 40.92 2.33
C ILE A 755 -37.97 41.88 1.20
N GLY A 756 -39.09 41.56 0.52
CA GLY A 756 -39.64 42.34 -0.58
C GLY A 756 -39.00 42.07 -1.95
N LEU A 757 -39.45 42.79 -2.98
CA LEU A 757 -38.98 42.63 -4.36
C LEU A 757 -37.47 42.81 -4.43
N SER A 758 -36.78 41.74 -4.83
CA SER A 758 -35.32 41.65 -4.78
C SER A 758 -34.77 41.07 -6.08
N VAL A 759 -33.64 41.58 -6.55
CA VAL A 759 -32.92 41.03 -7.71
C VAL A 759 -31.61 40.43 -7.22
N SER A 760 -31.49 39.11 -7.32
CA SER A 760 -30.22 38.40 -7.14
C SER A 760 -29.41 38.46 -8.43
N ILE A 761 -28.12 38.80 -8.34
CA ILE A 761 -27.19 38.94 -9.46
C ILE A 761 -25.92 38.16 -9.12
N ASP A 762 -25.69 37.01 -9.75
CA ASP A 762 -24.44 36.26 -9.70
C ASP A 762 -23.55 36.66 -10.87
N ILE A 763 -22.38 37.22 -10.58
CA ILE A 763 -21.41 37.67 -11.58
C ILE A 763 -20.18 36.76 -11.51
N GLY A 764 -20.10 35.83 -12.46
CA GLY A 764 -18.97 34.93 -12.63
C GLY A 764 -17.81 35.57 -13.41
N GLY A 765 -16.94 34.70 -13.95
CA GLY A 765 -15.92 35.12 -14.92
C GLY A 765 -16.49 35.33 -16.31
N GLY A 766 -17.22 34.34 -16.85
CA GLY A 766 -17.73 34.36 -18.23
C GLY A 766 -19.23 34.66 -18.38
N SER A 767 -20.05 34.49 -17.34
CA SER A 767 -21.50 34.77 -17.38
C SER A 767 -21.97 35.51 -16.14
N SER A 768 -23.05 36.27 -16.30
CA SER A 768 -23.83 36.82 -15.20
C SER A 768 -25.23 36.23 -15.24
N ASP A 769 -25.72 35.79 -14.09
CA ASP A 769 -27.00 35.14 -13.91
C ASP A 769 -27.84 35.98 -12.94
N ILE A 770 -29.06 36.35 -13.32
CA ILE A 770 -29.97 37.14 -12.50
C ILE A 770 -31.23 36.34 -12.14
N SER A 771 -31.81 36.66 -10.99
CA SER A 771 -33.11 36.12 -10.54
C SER A 771 -33.90 37.21 -9.83
N ILE A 772 -35.14 37.42 -10.25
CA ILE A 772 -36.09 38.35 -9.63
C ILE A 772 -36.95 37.54 -8.66
N PHE A 773 -36.91 37.94 -7.39
CA PHE A 773 -37.68 37.37 -6.30
C PHE A 773 -38.78 38.33 -5.87
N ASP A 774 -39.99 37.81 -5.78
CA ASP A 774 -41.14 38.50 -5.21
C ASP A 774 -41.78 37.63 -4.13
N ASP A 775 -42.00 38.22 -2.96
CA ASP A 775 -42.45 37.56 -1.73
C ASP A 775 -41.67 36.26 -1.40
N GLY A 776 -40.34 36.31 -1.50
CA GLY A 776 -39.48 35.16 -1.19
C GLY A 776 -39.42 34.07 -2.26
N MET A 777 -40.18 34.20 -3.36
CA MET A 777 -40.28 33.21 -4.42
C MET A 777 -39.59 33.70 -5.71
N PRO A 778 -38.78 32.85 -6.38
CA PRO A 778 -38.19 33.22 -7.67
C PRO A 778 -39.29 33.29 -8.73
N LYS A 779 -39.38 34.40 -9.47
CA LYS A 779 -40.38 34.63 -10.53
C LYS A 779 -39.78 34.59 -11.92
N VAL A 780 -38.64 35.25 -12.09
CA VAL A 780 -37.95 35.40 -13.37
C VAL A 780 -36.47 35.11 -13.18
N ILE A 781 -35.88 34.37 -14.11
CA ILE A 781 -34.43 34.15 -14.21
C ILE A 781 -33.94 34.55 -15.59
N SER A 782 -32.72 35.08 -15.67
CA SER A 782 -32.05 35.42 -16.93
C SER A 782 -30.55 35.21 -16.80
N SER A 783 -29.87 34.98 -17.92
CA SER A 783 -28.42 34.75 -17.94
C SER A 783 -27.82 35.27 -19.24
N PHE A 784 -26.64 35.87 -19.16
CA PHE A 784 -25.99 36.51 -20.30
C PHE A 784 -24.46 36.51 -20.17
N ARG A 785 -23.75 36.49 -21.30
CA ARG A 785 -22.27 36.46 -21.40
C ARG A 785 -21.63 37.85 -21.25
N PHE A 786 -21.89 38.50 -20.12
CA PHE A 786 -21.30 39.79 -19.77
C PHE A 786 -20.94 39.78 -18.28
N ALA A 787 -19.68 39.49 -17.98
CA ALA A 787 -19.19 39.20 -16.63
C ALA A 787 -17.75 39.71 -16.43
N GLY A 788 -16.99 39.14 -15.50
CA GLY A 788 -15.61 39.57 -15.22
C GLY A 788 -14.70 39.67 -16.47
N ASP A 789 -14.85 38.76 -17.42
CA ASP A 789 -14.09 38.74 -18.67
C ASP A 789 -14.41 39.94 -19.58
N ALA A 790 -15.59 40.56 -19.45
CA ALA A 790 -15.90 41.80 -20.18
C ALA A 790 -15.13 43.01 -19.65
N ILE A 791 -14.64 42.95 -18.40
CA ILE A 791 -13.80 43.99 -17.81
C ILE A 791 -12.32 43.68 -18.03
N TYR A 792 -11.88 42.49 -17.65
CA TYR A 792 -10.46 42.13 -17.58
C TYR A 792 -9.94 41.41 -18.82
N GLY A 793 -10.82 40.91 -19.68
CA GLY A 793 -10.47 40.16 -20.88
C GLY A 793 -10.12 41.03 -22.08
N ASP A 794 -9.84 40.36 -23.19
CA ASP A 794 -9.25 40.95 -24.40
C ASP A 794 -10.28 41.39 -25.46
N GLY A 795 -11.55 41.53 -25.07
CA GLY A 795 -12.63 41.92 -25.98
C GLY A 795 -12.75 40.95 -27.18
N TYR A 796 -12.83 41.48 -28.39
CA TYR A 796 -13.02 40.72 -29.63
C TYR A 796 -11.75 40.59 -30.49
N GLY A 797 -10.59 40.29 -29.86
CA GLY A 797 -9.34 40.00 -30.57
C GLY A 797 -8.10 40.73 -30.06
N GLY A 798 -8.12 41.25 -28.83
CA GLY A 798 -6.97 41.85 -28.18
C GLY A 798 -5.95 40.82 -27.68
N SER A 799 -4.91 41.32 -27.04
CA SER A 799 -3.89 40.53 -26.35
C SER A 799 -3.40 41.31 -25.13
N PRO A 800 -2.58 40.70 -24.24
CA PRO A 800 -2.01 41.39 -23.09
C PRO A 800 -1.25 42.67 -23.45
N SER A 801 -0.72 42.82 -24.67
CA SER A 801 -0.01 44.04 -25.09
C SER A 801 -0.91 45.23 -25.37
N VAL A 802 -2.22 45.02 -25.60
CA VAL A 802 -3.21 46.06 -25.89
C VAL A 802 -4.36 46.06 -24.87
N ASN A 803 -4.20 45.35 -23.75
CA ASN A 803 -5.19 45.32 -22.69
C ASN A 803 -4.94 46.42 -21.66
N GLY A 804 -5.92 47.29 -21.43
CA GLY A 804 -5.77 48.44 -20.52
C GLY A 804 -5.39 48.09 -19.08
N PHE A 805 -5.91 46.98 -18.53
CA PHE A 805 -5.54 46.55 -17.17
C PHE A 805 -4.11 46.01 -17.12
N VAL A 806 -3.66 45.28 -18.14
CA VAL A 806 -2.27 44.84 -18.23
C VAL A 806 -1.34 46.05 -18.34
N LEU A 807 -1.63 46.98 -19.24
CA LEU A 807 -0.84 48.21 -19.43
C LEU A 807 -0.73 49.05 -18.16
N ALA A 808 -1.83 49.19 -17.40
CA ALA A 808 -1.84 50.01 -16.20
C ALA A 808 -1.09 49.39 -15.02
N PHE A 809 -1.08 48.06 -14.89
CA PHE A 809 -0.68 47.39 -13.65
C PHE A 809 0.48 46.40 -13.78
N LYS A 810 0.90 46.00 -14.99
CA LYS A 810 1.99 45.04 -15.20
C LYS A 810 3.28 45.49 -14.53
N ASP A 811 3.68 46.74 -14.74
CA ASP A 811 4.95 47.26 -14.21
C ASP A 811 4.95 47.29 -12.68
N ARG A 812 3.82 47.65 -12.05
CA ARG A 812 3.68 47.64 -10.59
C ARG A 812 3.80 46.23 -10.00
N ALA A 813 3.25 45.23 -10.69
CA ALA A 813 3.37 43.84 -10.28
C ALA A 813 4.82 43.35 -10.43
N LEU A 814 5.49 43.67 -11.54
CA LEU A 814 6.90 43.32 -11.77
C LEU A 814 7.82 44.01 -10.76
N GLU A 815 7.60 45.29 -10.44
CA GLU A 815 8.34 46.03 -9.41
C GLU A 815 8.24 45.35 -8.04
N TYR A 816 7.05 44.91 -7.63
CA TYR A 816 6.86 44.20 -6.37
C TYR A 816 7.59 42.85 -6.34
N LEU A 817 7.56 42.14 -7.47
CA LEU A 817 8.18 40.83 -7.65
C LEU A 817 9.70 40.89 -7.93
N ASN A 818 10.25 42.09 -8.18
CA ASN A 818 11.66 42.30 -8.51
C ASN A 818 12.56 42.17 -7.26
N ASP A 819 12.69 40.93 -6.77
CA ASP A 819 13.64 40.56 -5.73
C ASP A 819 14.29 39.22 -6.07
N ASN A 820 15.52 39.29 -6.58
CA ASN A 820 16.28 38.10 -6.97
C ASN A 820 16.85 37.33 -5.77
N SER A 821 16.66 37.77 -4.54
CA SER A 821 17.04 36.99 -3.34
C SER A 821 15.89 36.12 -2.82
N ASP A 822 14.65 36.47 -3.15
CA ASP A 822 13.44 35.79 -2.68
C ASP A 822 12.99 34.70 -3.67
N ILE A 823 13.04 33.43 -3.23
CA ILE A 823 12.69 32.26 -4.04
C ILE A 823 11.20 32.26 -4.40
N GLU A 824 10.33 32.68 -3.48
CA GLU A 824 8.89 32.71 -3.68
C GLU A 824 8.51 33.78 -4.72
N LYS A 825 9.11 34.97 -4.64
CA LYS A 825 8.93 36.03 -5.65
C LYS A 825 9.46 35.63 -7.02
N LYS A 826 10.57 34.89 -7.10
CA LYS A 826 11.04 34.33 -8.38
C LYS A 826 10.04 33.36 -8.99
N GLU A 827 9.47 32.45 -8.19
CA GLU A 827 8.45 31.52 -8.66
C GLU A 827 7.22 32.26 -9.17
N LYS A 828 6.74 33.23 -8.38
CA LYS A 828 5.64 34.14 -8.74
C LYS A 828 5.93 34.90 -10.05
N THR A 829 7.14 35.41 -10.24
CA THR A 829 7.57 36.07 -11.49
C THR A 829 7.48 35.12 -12.70
N LYS A 830 7.90 33.85 -12.54
CA LYS A 830 7.78 32.84 -13.61
C LYS A 830 6.32 32.59 -13.99
N ILE A 831 5.42 32.52 -13.01
CA ILE A 831 3.98 32.38 -13.25
C ILE A 831 3.45 33.58 -14.03
N LEU A 832 3.79 34.81 -13.62
CA LEU A 832 3.38 36.03 -14.30
C LEU A 832 3.86 36.07 -15.76
N ASN A 833 5.14 35.77 -16.00
CA ASN A 833 5.69 35.73 -17.36
C ASN A 833 5.03 34.65 -18.20
N ASN A 834 4.78 33.46 -17.65
CA ASN A 834 4.03 32.41 -18.36
C ASN A 834 2.62 32.88 -18.77
N ILE A 835 1.91 33.62 -17.90
CA ILE A 835 0.60 34.18 -18.24
C ILE A 835 0.70 35.16 -19.40
N LEU A 836 1.67 36.08 -19.35
CA LEU A 836 1.83 37.15 -20.34
C LEU A 836 2.36 36.66 -21.69
N GLU A 837 3.31 35.73 -21.69
CA GLU A 837 4.08 35.34 -22.87
C GLU A 837 3.63 34.01 -23.50
N VAL A 838 3.11 33.08 -22.69
CA VAL A 838 2.76 31.72 -23.15
C VAL A 838 1.25 31.55 -23.25
N ARG A 839 0.52 31.88 -22.18
CA ARG A 839 -0.95 31.73 -22.16
C ARG A 839 -1.66 32.85 -22.93
N GLY A 840 -1.13 34.07 -22.86
CA GLY A 840 -1.61 35.21 -23.64
C GLY A 840 -3.02 35.70 -23.31
N LYS A 841 -3.51 35.48 -22.07
CA LYS A 841 -4.88 35.85 -21.65
C LYS A 841 -4.86 36.90 -20.54
N SER A 842 -5.48 38.07 -20.78
CA SER A 842 -5.43 39.19 -19.82
C SER A 842 -6.31 39.01 -18.57
N ASN A 843 -7.38 38.23 -18.67
CA ASN A 843 -8.20 37.88 -17.50
C ASN A 843 -7.43 37.00 -16.49
N ASP A 844 -6.52 36.14 -16.97
CA ASP A 844 -5.61 35.35 -16.15
C ASP A 844 -4.58 36.25 -15.44
N PHE A 845 -4.11 37.33 -16.10
CA PHE A 845 -3.24 38.32 -15.46
C PHE A 845 -3.92 38.98 -14.25
N SER A 846 -5.14 39.51 -14.44
CA SER A 846 -5.88 40.14 -13.34
C SER A 846 -6.22 39.14 -12.23
N SER A 847 -6.59 37.92 -12.59
CA SER A 847 -6.83 36.83 -11.64
C SER A 847 -5.60 36.54 -10.77
N TYR A 848 -4.43 36.41 -11.42
CA TYR A 848 -3.17 36.18 -10.75
C TYR A 848 -2.80 37.32 -9.80
N LEU A 849 -3.02 38.59 -10.17
CA LEU A 849 -2.75 39.71 -9.27
C LEU A 849 -3.68 39.74 -8.04
N PHE A 850 -4.94 39.32 -8.17
CA PHE A 850 -5.82 39.13 -7.01
C PHE A 850 -5.37 37.96 -6.12
N ALA A 851 -4.83 36.89 -6.70
CA ALA A 851 -4.23 35.80 -5.93
C ALA A 851 -2.95 36.26 -5.22
N LEU A 852 -2.11 37.04 -5.92
CA LEU A 852 -0.90 37.64 -5.39
C LEU A 852 -1.20 38.53 -4.18
N GLU A 853 -2.24 39.37 -4.28
CA GLU A 853 -2.72 40.23 -3.18
C GLU A 853 -2.94 39.43 -1.90
N LYS A 854 -3.63 38.29 -1.98
CA LYS A 854 -3.88 37.42 -0.82
C LYS A 854 -2.61 36.83 -0.22
N SER A 855 -1.70 36.35 -1.08
CA SER A 855 -0.45 35.71 -0.64
C SER A 855 0.64 36.70 -0.16
N SER A 856 0.44 38.01 -0.38
CA SER A 856 1.46 39.02 -0.11
C SER A 856 1.55 39.46 1.35
N ASN A 857 0.66 38.96 2.22
CA ASN A 857 0.51 39.44 3.60
C ASN A 857 0.37 40.97 3.72
N GLY A 858 -0.34 41.57 2.74
CA GLY A 858 -0.60 43.02 2.70
C GLY A 858 0.49 43.86 2.02
N LEU A 859 1.60 43.26 1.58
CA LEU A 859 2.68 43.99 0.89
C LEU A 859 2.33 44.39 -0.54
N PHE A 860 1.37 43.71 -1.18
CA PHE A 860 0.86 44.03 -2.50
C PHE A 860 -0.68 43.98 -2.49
N SER A 861 -1.35 45.01 -2.98
CA SER A 861 -2.82 45.02 -3.08
C SER A 861 -3.26 45.51 -4.44
N TYR A 862 -3.62 44.56 -5.31
CA TYR A 862 -4.15 44.87 -6.64
C TYR A 862 -5.45 45.67 -6.54
N SER A 863 -6.34 45.29 -5.63
CA SER A 863 -7.59 46.01 -5.36
C SER A 863 -7.34 47.48 -4.98
N SER A 864 -6.30 47.75 -4.18
CA SER A 864 -5.94 49.12 -3.80
C SER A 864 -5.33 49.90 -4.96
N LEU A 865 -4.49 49.27 -5.79
CA LEU A 865 -3.94 49.88 -7.01
C LEU A 865 -5.06 50.30 -7.97
N ILE A 866 -6.04 49.42 -8.23
CA ILE A 866 -7.18 49.76 -9.09
C ILE A 866 -8.01 50.91 -8.48
N LYS A 867 -8.24 50.90 -7.16
CA LYS A 867 -8.97 51.98 -6.47
C LYS A 867 -8.29 53.34 -6.60
N GLN A 868 -6.96 53.36 -6.65
CA GLN A 868 -6.16 54.58 -6.81
C GLN A 868 -6.15 55.06 -8.26
N GLU A 869 -6.30 54.16 -9.24
CA GLU A 869 -6.38 54.55 -10.65
C GLU A 869 -7.75 55.06 -11.06
N MET A 870 -7.99 56.33 -10.71
CA MET A 870 -9.25 57.05 -10.88
C MET A 870 -9.83 57.02 -12.32
N ASN A 871 -9.01 56.84 -13.35
CA ASN A 871 -9.49 56.77 -14.72
C ASN A 871 -10.16 55.41 -15.00
N ILE A 872 -9.42 54.31 -14.82
CA ILE A 872 -9.85 52.94 -15.13
C ILE A 872 -11.10 52.51 -14.36
N LYS A 873 -11.36 53.11 -13.20
CA LYS A 873 -12.59 52.90 -12.42
C LYS A 873 -13.88 53.09 -13.23
N LEU A 874 -13.86 53.92 -14.29
CA LEU A 874 -15.02 54.13 -15.16
C LEU A 874 -15.49 52.83 -15.84
N THR A 875 -14.58 51.94 -16.20
CA THR A 875 -14.91 50.66 -16.84
C THR A 875 -15.82 49.81 -15.96
N PHE A 876 -15.56 49.74 -14.66
CA PHE A 876 -16.42 49.04 -13.69
C PHE A 876 -17.79 49.70 -13.55
N LEU A 877 -17.84 51.04 -13.48
CA LEU A 877 -19.09 51.77 -13.33
C LEU A 877 -20.02 51.53 -14.53
N LEU A 878 -19.48 51.58 -15.74
CA LEU A 878 -20.21 51.29 -16.98
C LEU A 878 -20.68 49.83 -17.03
N PHE A 879 -19.85 48.89 -16.60
CA PHE A 879 -20.21 47.48 -16.53
C PHE A 879 -21.46 47.27 -15.63
N TYR A 880 -21.44 47.77 -14.39
CA TYR A 880 -22.59 47.62 -13.48
C TYR A 880 -23.81 48.41 -13.94
N ALA A 881 -23.63 49.60 -14.52
CA ALA A 881 -24.74 50.38 -15.07
C ALA A 881 -25.44 49.64 -16.24
N SER A 882 -24.66 48.95 -17.08
CA SER A 882 -25.19 48.17 -18.21
C SER A 882 -26.06 47.01 -17.71
N ILE A 883 -25.61 46.30 -16.67
CA ILE A 883 -26.39 45.25 -16.00
C ILE A 883 -27.66 45.83 -15.38
N GLY A 884 -27.56 46.97 -14.68
CA GLY A 884 -28.71 47.66 -14.10
C GLY A 884 -29.77 48.04 -15.15
N PHE A 885 -29.31 48.54 -16.31
CA PHE A 885 -30.21 48.89 -17.43
C PHE A 885 -30.90 47.67 -18.02
N TYR A 886 -30.17 46.57 -18.23
CA TYR A 886 -30.74 45.30 -18.67
C TYR A 886 -31.80 44.78 -17.71
N ILE A 887 -31.51 44.77 -16.40
CA ILE A 887 -32.47 44.35 -15.38
C ILE A 887 -33.71 45.25 -15.40
N ALA A 888 -33.53 46.56 -15.48
CA ALA A 888 -34.64 47.51 -15.52
C ALA A 888 -35.56 47.31 -16.75
N LYS A 889 -35.00 46.87 -17.88
CA LYS A 889 -35.77 46.50 -19.07
C LYS A 889 -36.64 45.28 -18.83
N ILE A 890 -36.11 44.24 -18.17
CA ILE A 890 -36.88 43.05 -17.80
C ILE A 890 -37.99 43.42 -16.81
N LEU A 891 -37.67 44.18 -15.76
CA LEU A 891 -38.64 44.65 -14.77
C LEU A 891 -39.81 45.38 -15.44
N LYS A 892 -39.52 46.33 -16.34
CA LYS A 892 -40.54 47.07 -17.10
C LYS A 892 -41.43 46.15 -17.94
N LYS A 893 -40.83 45.19 -18.66
CA LYS A 893 -41.55 44.29 -19.58
C LYS A 893 -42.45 43.28 -18.84
N GLU A 894 -42.00 42.78 -17.69
CA GLU A 894 -42.76 41.85 -16.84
C GLU A 894 -43.74 42.57 -15.87
N GLY A 895 -43.72 43.91 -15.83
CA GLY A 895 -44.62 44.70 -15.00
C GLY A 895 -44.25 44.72 -13.51
N PHE A 896 -42.98 44.51 -13.17
CA PHE A 896 -42.49 44.68 -11.80
C PHE A 896 -42.19 46.15 -11.49
N ASP A 897 -42.36 46.52 -10.21
CA ASP A 897 -41.89 47.79 -9.68
C ASP A 897 -40.36 47.86 -9.57
N VAL A 898 -39.84 49.02 -9.16
CA VAL A 898 -38.41 49.17 -8.83
C VAL A 898 -38.09 48.29 -7.60
N PRO A 899 -37.11 47.38 -7.68
CA PRO A 899 -36.77 46.46 -6.59
C PRO A 899 -36.21 47.21 -5.38
N LEU A 900 -36.50 46.69 -4.20
CA LEU A 900 -35.98 47.23 -2.93
C LEU A 900 -34.53 46.80 -2.72
N ASN A 901 -34.14 45.62 -3.21
CA ASN A 901 -32.83 45.04 -2.96
C ASN A 901 -32.16 44.54 -4.26
N TYR A 902 -30.88 44.86 -4.44
CA TYR A 902 -29.99 44.22 -5.41
C TYR A 902 -28.96 43.38 -4.64
N LEU A 903 -29.00 42.07 -4.80
CA LEU A 903 -28.23 41.10 -4.03
C LEU A 903 -27.12 40.52 -4.90
N PHE A 904 -25.88 40.92 -4.64
CA PHE A 904 -24.75 40.53 -5.48
C PHE A 904 -24.05 39.28 -4.96
N SER A 905 -23.65 38.42 -5.89
CA SER A 905 -22.95 37.15 -5.67
C SER A 905 -21.92 36.90 -6.79
N GLY A 906 -21.12 35.84 -6.67
CA GLY A 906 -20.11 35.50 -7.67
C GLY A 906 -18.82 36.32 -7.57
N THR A 907 -17.71 35.78 -8.09
CA THR A 907 -16.38 36.40 -7.88
C THR A 907 -16.22 37.76 -8.56
N GLY A 908 -16.87 38.00 -9.70
CA GLY A 908 -16.82 39.29 -10.41
C GLY A 908 -17.47 40.44 -9.63
N SER A 909 -18.45 40.14 -8.77
CA SER A 909 -19.14 41.15 -7.94
C SER A 909 -18.23 41.86 -6.92
N LYS A 910 -17.06 41.27 -6.59
CA LYS A 910 -16.08 41.90 -5.70
C LYS A 910 -15.62 43.27 -6.19
N SER A 911 -15.65 43.49 -7.50
CA SER A 911 -15.25 44.76 -8.10
C SER A 911 -16.19 45.93 -7.79
N LEU A 912 -17.40 45.69 -7.26
CA LEU A 912 -18.26 46.74 -6.71
C LEU A 912 -17.54 47.60 -5.66
N ARG A 913 -16.74 46.96 -4.80
CA ARG A 913 -16.00 47.66 -3.74
C ARG A 913 -14.88 48.57 -4.27
N ILE A 914 -14.53 48.47 -5.55
CA ILE A 914 -13.57 49.36 -6.21
C ILE A 914 -14.23 50.71 -6.49
N ILE A 915 -15.45 50.70 -7.03
CA ILE A 915 -16.18 51.91 -7.42
C ILE A 915 -16.99 52.51 -6.27
N ASP A 916 -17.39 51.70 -5.29
CA ASP A 916 -18.08 52.15 -4.10
C ASP A 916 -17.47 51.53 -2.83
N PRO A 917 -16.58 52.27 -2.14
CA PRO A 917 -15.96 51.79 -0.92
C PRO A 917 -16.89 51.88 0.30
N SER A 918 -18.10 52.43 0.17
CA SER A 918 -19.01 52.56 1.31
C SER A 918 -19.44 51.18 1.83
N PRO A 919 -19.58 50.99 3.15
CA PRO A 919 -19.99 49.70 3.72
C PRO A 919 -21.33 49.18 3.19
N ASN A 920 -22.22 50.09 2.77
CA ASN A 920 -23.58 49.79 2.33
C ASN A 920 -23.80 49.98 0.82
N LEU A 921 -22.73 50.19 0.03
CA LEU A 921 -22.80 50.41 -1.41
C LEU A 921 -23.81 51.53 -1.79
N ASP A 922 -23.76 52.66 -1.08
CA ASP A 922 -24.76 53.73 -1.17
C ASP A 922 -24.81 54.39 -2.56
N HIS A 923 -23.65 54.54 -3.20
CA HIS A 923 -23.53 55.16 -4.52
C HIS A 923 -24.00 54.21 -5.62
N ILE A 924 -23.69 52.92 -5.51
CA ILE A 924 -24.22 51.90 -6.44
C ILE A 924 -25.72 51.75 -6.28
N SER A 925 -26.21 51.76 -5.04
CA SER A 925 -27.65 51.73 -4.76
C SER A 925 -28.37 52.92 -5.40
N SER A 926 -27.75 54.10 -5.36
CA SER A 926 -28.27 55.32 -5.98
C SER A 926 -28.28 55.25 -7.51
N LEU A 927 -27.22 54.70 -8.12
CA LEU A 927 -27.15 54.49 -9.57
C LEU A 927 -28.19 53.46 -10.05
N MET A 928 -28.27 52.30 -9.40
CA MET A 928 -29.23 51.24 -9.73
C MET A 928 -30.67 51.73 -9.58
N LYS A 929 -30.95 52.48 -8.51
CA LYS A 929 -32.23 53.16 -8.33
C LYS A 929 -32.54 54.09 -9.49
N TYR A 930 -31.62 55.00 -9.82
CA TYR A 930 -31.84 55.99 -10.87
C TYR A 930 -32.14 55.33 -12.22
N ILE A 931 -31.34 54.33 -12.61
CA ILE A 931 -31.54 53.60 -13.86
C ILE A 931 -32.91 52.90 -13.86
N ALA A 932 -33.28 52.22 -12.77
CA ALA A 932 -34.56 51.54 -12.67
C ALA A 932 -35.75 52.52 -12.73
N GLU A 933 -35.68 53.65 -12.02
CA GLU A 933 -36.73 54.68 -12.05
C GLU A 933 -36.92 55.29 -13.45
N GLN A 934 -35.82 55.55 -14.17
CA GLN A 934 -35.88 56.10 -15.54
C GLN A 934 -36.46 55.11 -16.56
N VAL A 935 -36.21 53.80 -16.39
CA VAL A 935 -36.68 52.79 -17.34
C VAL A 935 -38.09 52.30 -17.00
N VAL A 936 -38.35 51.94 -15.73
CA VAL A 936 -39.65 51.43 -15.26
C VAL A 936 -40.69 52.55 -15.19
N GLY A 937 -40.28 53.78 -14.86
CA GLY A 937 -41.17 54.95 -14.81
C GLY A 937 -41.88 55.17 -13.47
N VAL A 938 -41.53 54.40 -12.43
CA VAL A 938 -42.07 54.50 -11.07
C VAL A 938 -40.95 54.93 -10.11
N LYS A 939 -41.24 55.85 -9.19
CA LYS A 939 -40.29 56.27 -8.15
C LYS A 939 -40.38 55.38 -6.91
N THR A 940 -39.24 55.15 -6.25
CA THR A 940 -39.19 54.39 -5.00
C THR A 940 -38.50 55.17 -3.88
N ASN A 941 -38.84 54.85 -2.63
CA ASN A 941 -38.29 55.56 -1.47
C ASN A 941 -36.90 55.06 -1.06
N LYS A 942 -36.55 53.80 -1.33
CA LYS A 942 -35.21 53.25 -1.01
C LYS A 942 -34.88 52.00 -1.83
N VAL A 943 -33.65 51.94 -2.33
CA VAL A 943 -33.02 50.77 -2.96
C VAL A 943 -31.73 50.49 -2.20
N VAL A 944 -31.43 49.22 -1.92
CA VAL A 944 -30.20 48.81 -1.24
C VAL A 944 -29.49 47.74 -2.05
N SER A 945 -28.20 47.94 -2.27
CA SER A 945 -27.31 46.93 -2.85
C SER A 945 -26.56 46.21 -1.73
N VAL A 946 -26.56 44.87 -1.76
CA VAL A 946 -25.94 44.04 -0.73
C VAL A 946 -24.89 43.14 -1.37
N LEU A 947 -23.70 43.10 -0.79
CA LEU A 947 -22.60 42.24 -1.21
C LEU A 947 -21.99 41.53 0.00
N SER A 948 -22.01 40.19 -0.03
CA SER A 948 -21.34 39.34 0.96
C SER A 948 -19.82 39.56 0.98
N GLU A 949 -19.19 39.28 2.12
CA GLU A 949 -17.73 39.35 2.25
C GLU A 949 -17.01 38.39 1.29
N ILE A 950 -17.56 37.18 1.12
CA ILE A 950 -17.06 36.19 0.17
C ILE A 950 -18.20 35.77 -0.77
N PRO A 951 -18.42 36.53 -1.87
CA PRO A 951 -19.57 36.34 -2.76
C PRO A 951 -19.65 34.98 -3.47
N LYS A 952 -18.56 34.22 -3.54
CA LYS A 952 -18.57 32.89 -4.20
C LYS A 952 -19.12 31.79 -3.28
N GLU A 953 -19.09 31.97 -1.96
CA GLU A 953 -19.57 30.95 -1.02
C GLU A 953 -21.10 30.92 -0.93
N ILE A 954 -21.74 32.06 -1.19
CA ILE A 954 -23.18 32.23 -0.91
C ILE A 954 -24.06 31.44 -1.87
N THR A 955 -23.59 31.10 -3.07
CA THR A 955 -24.26 30.18 -3.99
C THR A 955 -24.40 28.80 -3.34
N CYS A 956 -23.30 28.21 -2.85
CA CYS A 956 -23.34 26.93 -2.14
C CYS A 956 -24.11 27.00 -0.80
N LYS A 957 -23.86 28.04 0.01
CA LYS A 957 -24.55 28.22 1.31
C LYS A 957 -26.05 28.39 1.13
N GLY A 958 -26.45 29.13 0.09
CA GLY A 958 -27.83 29.34 -0.28
C GLY A 958 -28.51 28.07 -0.81
N GLY A 959 -27.84 27.29 -1.65
CA GLY A 959 -28.36 26.00 -2.13
C GLY A 959 -28.57 24.98 -1.00
N LEU A 960 -27.74 24.99 0.03
CA LEU A 960 -27.94 24.15 1.23
C LEU A 960 -29.09 24.63 2.13
N LYS A 961 -29.61 25.84 1.89
CA LYS A 961 -30.71 26.50 2.63
C LYS A 961 -32.00 26.66 1.81
N SER A 962 -31.97 26.32 0.53
CA SER A 962 -33.11 26.52 -0.36
C SER A 962 -34.29 25.64 0.04
N THR A 963 -35.50 26.18 -0.10
CA THR A 963 -36.75 25.42 -0.06
C THR A 963 -37.16 25.04 -1.48
N VAL A 964 -37.76 23.87 -1.67
CA VAL A 964 -38.28 23.45 -2.98
C VAL A 964 -39.44 24.38 -3.34
N GLY A 965 -39.30 25.13 -4.43
CA GLY A 965 -40.29 26.06 -4.97
C GLY A 965 -40.56 25.81 -6.45
N ASN A 966 -41.58 26.46 -7.00
CA ASN A 966 -41.91 26.40 -8.43
C ASN A 966 -40.73 26.87 -9.30
N GLU A 967 -40.59 26.29 -10.48
CA GLU A 967 -39.58 26.73 -11.45
C GLU A 967 -39.89 28.17 -11.92
N PRO A 968 -38.92 29.11 -11.84
CA PRO A 968 -39.11 30.46 -12.33
C PRO A 968 -39.13 30.49 -13.85
N SER A 969 -39.78 31.53 -14.40
CA SER A 969 -39.81 31.74 -15.84
C SER A 969 -38.45 32.23 -16.34
N ILE A 970 -37.94 31.60 -17.40
CA ILE A 970 -36.71 32.03 -18.07
C ILE A 970 -37.07 33.18 -19.01
N LYS A 971 -36.35 34.32 -18.88
CA LYS A 971 -36.56 35.51 -19.70
C LYS A 971 -35.25 36.05 -20.25
N TYR A 972 -35.24 36.47 -21.52
CA TYR A 972 -34.11 37.18 -22.12
C TYR A 972 -34.59 38.37 -22.94
N TRP A 973 -33.98 39.53 -22.70
CA TRP A 973 -34.20 40.72 -23.55
C TRP A 973 -33.08 40.81 -24.59
N LEU A 974 -33.44 40.68 -25.87
CA LEU A 974 -32.44 40.69 -26.96
C LEU A 974 -31.73 42.03 -27.10
N GLY A 975 -32.43 43.14 -26.85
CA GLY A 975 -31.95 44.50 -27.07
C GLY A 975 -32.97 45.31 -27.86
N GLY A 976 -32.51 46.35 -28.57
CA GLY A 976 -33.34 47.03 -29.56
C GLY A 976 -34.08 48.26 -29.04
N LYS A 977 -34.42 49.15 -29.98
CA LYS A 977 -35.25 50.34 -29.72
C LYS A 977 -36.61 49.91 -29.19
N GLU A 978 -37.17 50.67 -28.25
CA GLU A 978 -38.49 50.41 -27.67
C GLU A 978 -39.57 50.26 -28.76
N ASN A 979 -40.37 49.18 -28.65
CA ASN A 979 -41.39 48.77 -29.63
C ASN A 979 -40.85 48.36 -31.02
N SER A 980 -39.55 48.07 -31.16
CA SER A 980 -39.00 47.47 -32.38
C SER A 980 -39.16 45.96 -32.43
N ASN A 981 -38.89 45.35 -33.59
CA ASN A 981 -38.88 43.90 -33.80
C ASN A 981 -37.83 43.17 -32.95
N LEU A 982 -36.80 43.87 -32.46
CA LEU A 982 -35.78 43.29 -31.56
C LEU A 982 -36.05 43.55 -30.08
N ASP A 983 -36.98 44.46 -29.72
CA ASP A 983 -37.39 44.73 -28.34
C ASP A 983 -38.34 43.65 -27.80
N LEU A 984 -37.86 42.41 -27.89
CA LEU A 984 -38.53 41.19 -27.50
C LEU A 984 -38.03 40.75 -26.13
N LEU A 985 -38.97 40.34 -25.29
CA LEU A 985 -38.69 39.56 -24.11
C LEU A 985 -39.08 38.11 -24.43
N LEU A 986 -38.05 37.28 -24.64
CA LEU A 986 -38.21 35.88 -25.02
C LEU A 986 -38.25 34.99 -23.77
N ASP A 987 -38.96 33.87 -23.85
CA ASP A 987 -38.95 32.76 -22.90
C ASP A 987 -38.79 31.43 -23.62
N THR A 988 -38.64 30.34 -22.86
CA THR A 988 -38.46 28.98 -23.37
C THR A 988 -39.56 28.55 -24.35
N GLU A 989 -40.79 29.03 -24.20
CA GLU A 989 -41.93 28.69 -25.08
C GLU A 989 -41.97 29.55 -26.36
N SER A 990 -41.41 30.76 -26.31
CA SER A 990 -41.39 31.72 -27.41
C SER A 990 -40.08 31.77 -28.19
N MET A 991 -39.10 30.92 -27.86
CA MET A 991 -37.81 30.82 -28.57
C MET A 991 -37.93 30.49 -30.06
N ALA A 992 -39.00 29.80 -30.48
CA ALA A 992 -39.29 29.60 -31.91
C ALA A 992 -39.56 30.91 -32.68
N ARG A 993 -39.83 32.01 -31.96
CA ARG A 993 -40.03 33.36 -32.52
C ARG A 993 -38.78 34.22 -32.41
N ALA A 994 -37.70 33.72 -31.81
CA ALA A 994 -36.43 34.44 -31.75
C ALA A 994 -35.85 34.54 -33.17
N PRO A 995 -35.36 35.73 -33.57
CA PRO A 995 -34.61 35.86 -34.82
C PRO A 995 -33.37 34.97 -34.76
N LYS A 996 -32.93 34.50 -35.93
CA LYS A 996 -31.68 33.73 -36.07
C LYS A 996 -30.50 34.64 -36.36
N PHE A 997 -29.28 34.16 -36.09
CA PHE A 997 -28.07 34.96 -36.34
C PHE A 997 -27.92 35.38 -37.81
N ASN A 998 -28.28 34.52 -38.76
CA ASN A 998 -28.28 34.84 -40.20
C ASN A 998 -29.41 35.78 -40.65
N GLU A 999 -30.40 36.03 -39.79
CA GLU A 999 -31.52 36.94 -40.06
C GLU A 999 -31.22 38.37 -39.57
N VAL A 1000 -30.18 38.57 -38.76
CA VAL A 1000 -29.75 39.89 -38.29
C VAL A 1000 -29.16 40.68 -39.45
N ARG A 1001 -29.87 41.72 -39.90
CA ARG A 1001 -29.44 42.62 -40.97
C ARG A 1001 -28.89 43.94 -40.40
N ASP A 1002 -28.29 44.77 -41.25
CA ASP A 1002 -27.80 46.10 -40.83
C ASP A 1002 -28.92 46.99 -40.24
N ALA A 1003 -30.18 46.79 -40.64
CA ALA A 1003 -31.31 47.49 -40.02
C ALA A 1003 -31.53 47.08 -38.56
N ASP A 1004 -31.30 45.80 -38.23
CA ASP A 1004 -31.41 45.24 -36.89
C ASP A 1004 -30.22 45.66 -36.01
N THR A 1005 -29.01 45.74 -36.59
CA THR A 1005 -27.83 46.22 -35.86
C THR A 1005 -28.01 47.67 -35.39
N ASN A 1006 -28.59 48.54 -36.24
CA ASN A 1006 -28.93 49.91 -35.86
C ASN A 1006 -29.89 49.98 -34.67
N LEU A 1007 -30.86 49.06 -34.57
CA LEU A 1007 -31.79 49.03 -33.42
C LEU A 1007 -31.09 48.68 -32.11
N ILE A 1008 -30.11 47.76 -32.15
CA ILE A 1008 -29.27 47.45 -30.99
C ILE A 1008 -28.43 48.67 -30.60
N VAL A 1009 -27.81 49.35 -31.57
CA VAL A 1009 -27.04 50.58 -31.35
C VAL A 1009 -27.91 51.66 -30.70
N GLU A 1010 -29.12 51.91 -31.19
CA GLU A 1010 -30.05 52.87 -30.59
C GLU A 1010 -30.40 52.54 -29.11
N SER A 1011 -30.45 51.25 -28.76
CA SER A 1011 -30.70 50.83 -27.37
C SER A 1011 -29.51 51.16 -26.45
N ILE A 1012 -28.29 51.09 -26.98
CA ILE A 1012 -27.05 51.48 -26.29
C ILE A 1012 -26.97 52.99 -26.15
N GLU A 1013 -27.34 53.74 -27.19
CA GLU A 1013 -27.41 55.21 -27.13
C GLU A 1013 -28.42 55.68 -26.07
N LYS A 1014 -29.58 55.01 -25.96
CA LYS A 1014 -30.55 55.29 -24.89
C LYS A 1014 -29.97 55.02 -23.50
N PHE A 1015 -29.20 53.94 -23.35
CA PHE A 1015 -28.46 53.67 -22.11
C PHE A 1015 -27.46 54.79 -21.80
N TYR A 1016 -26.69 55.24 -22.80
CA TYR A 1016 -25.74 56.35 -22.64
C TYR A 1016 -26.42 57.66 -22.28
N ALA A 1017 -27.61 57.94 -22.84
CA ALA A 1017 -28.39 59.14 -22.49
C ALA A 1017 -28.82 59.14 -21.01
N ILE A 1018 -29.26 58.00 -20.49
CA ILE A 1018 -29.63 57.86 -19.05
C ILE A 1018 -28.39 58.10 -18.17
N LEU A 1019 -27.23 57.55 -18.56
CA LEU A 1019 -25.99 57.79 -17.84
C LEU A 1019 -25.55 59.25 -17.88
N ASP A 1020 -25.68 59.91 -19.04
CA ASP A 1020 -25.39 61.34 -19.17
C ASP A 1020 -26.24 62.17 -18.22
N SER A 1021 -27.55 61.93 -18.19
CA SER A 1021 -28.46 62.61 -17.26
C SER A 1021 -28.11 62.35 -15.80
N TYR A 1022 -27.70 61.12 -15.44
CA TYR A 1022 -27.25 60.82 -14.09
C TYR A 1022 -25.99 61.62 -13.73
N PHE A 1023 -24.97 61.64 -14.60
CA PHE A 1023 -23.69 62.32 -14.35
C PHE A 1023 -23.72 63.84 -14.56
N GLU A 1024 -24.86 64.39 -14.99
CA GLU A 1024 -25.17 65.82 -14.88
C GLU A 1024 -25.65 66.18 -13.47
N THR A 1025 -26.36 65.26 -12.81
CA THR A 1025 -26.88 65.46 -11.44
C THR A 1025 -25.88 65.10 -10.33
N VAL A 1026 -24.83 64.34 -10.66
CA VAL A 1026 -23.86 63.81 -9.70
C VAL A 1026 -22.44 64.20 -10.08
N ASN A 1027 -21.65 64.67 -9.10
CA ASN A 1027 -20.22 64.85 -9.28
C ASN A 1027 -19.51 63.48 -9.25
N ILE A 1028 -19.25 62.94 -10.43
CA ILE A 1028 -18.65 61.60 -10.61
C ILE A 1028 -17.30 61.44 -9.89
N ASN A 1029 -16.53 62.52 -9.73
CA ASN A 1029 -15.27 62.50 -9.00
C ASN A 1029 -15.51 62.33 -7.50
N ASN A 1030 -16.43 63.12 -6.92
CA ASN A 1030 -16.72 63.04 -5.48
C ASN A 1030 -17.41 61.73 -5.09
N VAL A 1031 -18.30 61.22 -5.95
CA VAL A 1031 -19.12 60.05 -5.64
C VAL A 1031 -18.41 58.73 -5.94
N PHE A 1032 -17.77 58.61 -7.10
CA PHE A 1032 -17.15 57.35 -7.53
C PHE A 1032 -15.62 57.40 -7.55
N GLY A 1033 -15.00 58.55 -7.25
CA GLY A 1033 -13.54 58.71 -7.37
C GLY A 1033 -13.04 58.60 -8.81
N ILE A 1034 -13.87 59.00 -9.79
CA ILE A 1034 -13.55 58.94 -11.22
C ILE A 1034 -13.29 60.35 -11.75
N LYS A 1035 -12.15 60.56 -12.42
CA LYS A 1035 -11.83 61.87 -13.02
C LYS A 1035 -12.83 62.21 -14.12
N ARG A 1036 -13.28 63.48 -14.17
CA ARG A 1036 -14.20 63.94 -15.23
C ARG A 1036 -13.62 63.70 -16.64
N LYS A 1037 -12.31 63.91 -16.83
CA LYS A 1037 -11.62 63.61 -18.09
C LYS A 1037 -11.83 62.16 -18.57
N ALA A 1038 -11.89 61.17 -17.66
CA ALA A 1038 -12.14 59.78 -18.06
C ALA A 1038 -13.54 59.62 -18.66
N TYR A 1039 -14.54 60.32 -18.10
CA TYR A 1039 -15.89 60.34 -18.66
C TYR A 1039 -15.96 61.11 -19.98
N ASP A 1040 -15.19 62.19 -20.12
CA ASP A 1040 -15.10 62.95 -21.37
C ASP A 1040 -14.43 62.11 -22.48
N THR A 1041 -13.38 61.35 -22.14
CA THR A 1041 -12.77 60.35 -23.05
C THR A 1041 -13.82 59.34 -23.49
N PHE A 1042 -14.55 58.73 -22.55
CA PHE A 1042 -15.64 57.81 -22.88
C PHE A 1042 -16.68 58.46 -23.81
N LYS A 1043 -17.15 59.68 -23.52
CA LYS A 1043 -18.09 60.40 -24.39
C LYS A 1043 -17.59 60.57 -25.81
N ALA A 1044 -16.30 60.82 -26.00
CA ALA A 1044 -15.70 61.01 -27.32
C ALA A 1044 -15.63 59.70 -28.13
N MET A 1045 -15.39 58.55 -27.48
CA MET A 1045 -15.16 57.27 -28.16
C MET A 1045 -16.34 56.27 -28.12
N ARG A 1046 -17.35 56.48 -27.26
CA ARG A 1046 -18.37 55.46 -26.94
C ARG A 1046 -19.25 55.03 -28.11
N THR A 1047 -19.31 55.84 -29.17
CA THR A 1047 -20.07 55.53 -30.39
C THR A 1047 -19.20 54.94 -31.51
N ASP A 1048 -17.87 54.92 -31.33
CA ASP A 1048 -16.96 54.38 -32.33
C ASP A 1048 -17.13 52.86 -32.43
N HIS A 1049 -17.21 52.35 -33.67
CA HIS A 1049 -17.17 50.91 -33.96
C HIS A 1049 -18.26 50.06 -33.28
N LEU A 1050 -19.37 50.66 -32.81
CA LEU A 1050 -20.44 49.89 -32.17
C LEU A 1050 -21.00 48.78 -33.07
N ASP A 1051 -21.20 49.08 -34.36
CA ASP A 1051 -21.65 48.09 -35.36
C ASP A 1051 -20.59 47.01 -35.61
N ASP A 1052 -19.31 47.39 -35.69
CA ASP A 1052 -18.20 46.45 -35.88
C ASP A 1052 -18.08 45.49 -34.68
N PHE A 1053 -18.20 46.01 -33.45
CA PHE A 1053 -18.18 45.18 -32.24
C PHE A 1053 -19.38 44.24 -32.18
N LEU A 1054 -20.59 44.71 -32.55
CA LEU A 1054 -21.77 43.84 -32.62
C LEU A 1054 -21.54 42.68 -33.60
N LYS A 1055 -21.10 43.01 -34.82
CA LYS A 1055 -20.84 42.04 -35.89
C LYS A 1055 -19.79 41.03 -35.46
N LYS A 1056 -18.70 41.49 -34.83
CA LYS A 1056 -17.63 40.59 -34.37
C LYS A 1056 -18.08 39.69 -33.21
N GLY A 1057 -18.91 40.20 -32.31
CA GLY A 1057 -19.52 39.40 -31.26
C GLY A 1057 -20.42 38.29 -31.81
N ILE A 1058 -21.24 38.62 -32.82
CA ILE A 1058 -22.10 37.64 -33.52
C ILE A 1058 -21.23 36.59 -34.22
N GLU A 1059 -20.18 37.00 -34.94
CA GLU A 1059 -19.26 36.09 -35.62
C GLU A 1059 -18.64 35.07 -34.65
N LEU A 1060 -18.07 35.54 -33.53
CA LEU A 1060 -17.46 34.68 -32.51
C LEU A 1060 -18.48 33.74 -31.86
N LYS A 1061 -19.73 34.21 -31.67
CA LYS A 1061 -20.81 33.37 -31.16
C LYS A 1061 -21.17 32.27 -32.14
N VAL A 1062 -21.34 32.59 -33.43
CA VAL A 1062 -21.61 31.61 -34.49
C VAL A 1062 -20.46 30.60 -34.61
N GLU A 1063 -19.21 31.04 -34.54
CA GLU A 1063 -18.05 30.15 -34.49
C GLU A 1063 -18.13 29.18 -33.30
N SER A 1064 -18.54 29.66 -32.13
CA SER A 1064 -18.70 28.82 -30.93
C SER A 1064 -19.83 27.77 -31.06
N GLU A 1065 -20.81 28.01 -31.93
CA GLU A 1065 -21.87 27.05 -32.30
C GLU A 1065 -21.46 26.14 -33.49
N GLY A 1066 -20.16 26.06 -33.80
CA GLY A 1066 -19.65 25.23 -34.89
C GLY A 1066 -19.85 25.83 -36.29
N GLY A 1067 -20.10 27.13 -36.37
CA GLY A 1067 -20.31 27.87 -37.62
C GLY A 1067 -21.76 27.89 -38.12
N ASP A 1068 -22.72 27.36 -37.35
CA ASP A 1068 -24.13 27.39 -37.72
C ASP A 1068 -24.77 28.75 -37.37
N SER A 1069 -25.03 29.57 -38.39
CA SER A 1069 -25.71 30.86 -38.26
C SER A 1069 -27.24 30.76 -38.31
N ASN A 1070 -27.81 29.58 -38.53
CA ASN A 1070 -29.25 29.34 -38.58
C ASN A 1070 -29.85 29.05 -37.20
N VAL A 1071 -29.04 29.17 -36.15
CA VAL A 1071 -29.43 28.99 -34.75
C VAL A 1071 -30.19 30.23 -34.25
N PRO A 1072 -31.28 30.07 -33.48
CA PRO A 1072 -31.97 31.18 -32.83
C PRO A 1072 -31.04 31.98 -31.90
N ILE A 1073 -31.32 33.28 -31.74
CA ILE A 1073 -30.59 34.13 -30.81
C ILE A 1073 -31.18 33.95 -29.42
N GLU A 1074 -30.46 33.22 -28.57
CA GLU A 1074 -30.89 32.84 -27.21
C GLU A 1074 -30.15 33.65 -26.12
N GLU A 1075 -29.58 34.80 -26.48
CA GLU A 1075 -28.87 35.69 -25.56
C GLU A 1075 -29.00 37.17 -25.94
N SER A 1076 -28.63 38.06 -25.02
CA SER A 1076 -28.80 39.50 -25.22
C SER A 1076 -27.71 40.11 -26.10
N LEU A 1077 -28.09 40.57 -27.30
CA LEU A 1077 -27.21 41.31 -28.22
C LEU A 1077 -26.83 42.70 -27.67
N PHE A 1078 -27.60 43.24 -26.73
CA PHE A 1078 -27.31 44.53 -26.08
C PHE A 1078 -25.88 44.59 -25.50
N PHE A 1079 -25.37 43.48 -24.96
CA PHE A 1079 -24.05 43.46 -24.33
C PHE A 1079 -22.88 43.36 -25.32
N TYR A 1080 -23.13 42.92 -26.56
CA TYR A 1080 -22.04 42.60 -27.49
C TYR A 1080 -21.16 43.83 -27.79
N PRO A 1081 -21.72 44.98 -28.19
CA PRO A 1081 -20.89 46.15 -28.45
C PRO A 1081 -20.21 46.68 -27.17
N LEU A 1082 -20.87 46.52 -26.02
CA LEU A 1082 -20.35 46.99 -24.74
C LEU A 1082 -19.08 46.24 -24.32
N ILE A 1083 -18.91 44.97 -24.69
CA ILE A 1083 -17.66 44.22 -24.45
C ILE A 1083 -16.49 44.91 -25.16
N GLY A 1084 -16.67 45.26 -26.45
CA GLY A 1084 -15.66 45.98 -27.22
C GLY A 1084 -15.39 47.38 -26.67
N VAL A 1085 -16.45 48.12 -26.31
CA VAL A 1085 -16.35 49.46 -25.73
C VAL A 1085 -15.60 49.46 -24.41
N LEU A 1086 -15.87 48.51 -23.50
CA LEU A 1086 -15.17 48.42 -22.22
C LEU A 1086 -13.68 48.14 -22.41
N ASN A 1087 -13.33 47.22 -23.32
CA ASN A 1087 -11.94 46.89 -23.61
C ASN A 1087 -11.19 48.09 -24.23
N LYS A 1088 -11.76 48.72 -25.27
CA LYS A 1088 -11.19 49.93 -25.89
C LYS A 1088 -11.07 51.07 -24.88
N LEU A 1089 -12.09 51.30 -24.05
CA LEU A 1089 -12.04 52.34 -23.02
C LEU A 1089 -10.92 52.09 -22.02
N ALA A 1090 -10.77 50.86 -21.53
CA ALA A 1090 -9.68 50.53 -20.61
C ALA A 1090 -8.31 50.82 -21.26
N PHE A 1091 -8.13 50.49 -22.53
CA PHE A 1091 -6.91 50.78 -23.28
C PHE A 1091 -6.63 52.28 -23.40
N GLU A 1092 -7.62 53.09 -23.82
CA GLU A 1092 -7.49 54.54 -23.96
C GLU A 1092 -7.20 55.24 -22.61
N LEU A 1093 -7.79 54.73 -21.52
CA LEU A 1093 -7.59 55.29 -20.18
C LEU A 1093 -6.25 54.91 -19.54
N ALA A 1094 -5.66 53.78 -19.97
CA ALA A 1094 -4.37 53.28 -19.50
C ALA A 1094 -3.18 53.79 -20.32
N SER A 1095 -3.40 54.04 -21.62
CA SER A 1095 -2.41 54.60 -22.53
C SER A 1095 -2.07 56.01 -22.07
N LYS A 1096 -0.86 56.20 -21.55
CA LYS A 1096 -0.35 57.53 -21.22
C LYS A 1096 0.10 58.20 -22.51
N ASP A 1097 -0.25 59.48 -22.67
CA ASP A 1097 0.44 60.38 -23.59
C ASP A 1097 1.94 60.45 -23.25
#